data_AF-A0A349QXP2-F1
#
_entry.id   AF-A0A349QXP2-F1
#
_cell.length_a   1.000
_cell.length_b   1.000
_cell.length_c   1.000
_cell.angle_alpha   90.00
_cell.angle_beta   90.00
_cell.angle_gamma   90.00
#
_symmetry.space_group_name_H-M   'P 1'
#
loop_
_entity.id
_entity.type
_entity.pdbx_description
1 polymer ?
#
loop_
_entity_poly.entity_id
_entity_poly.type
_entity_poly.pdbx_seq_one_letter_code
_entity_poly.pdbx_strand_id
1 'polypeptide(L)'
;MKRYTIYFAAILTIFIKMTAVAVAQGGDQILDGIGETGMVARYVFDGDFKDWSRNGLHGKFQGTKASFVSDKQFTKVLSLAGGKDDFVVLPAQVLADLESISITGWIYLRAAQSGQYLFDFGQDIAKHFAGTPTGTAQQNGYIGIIAQKKAAVKNAVSSAVPLNKWVHLAIVVDIATGTMQTYLDGMPAGEVNDIPQELTEVFGQAGSKRTLYIGKSLLGGNVSLNALLHDFRIYRVPLNQNQIGMVYRNALKGVREDVASKGKAEDDLPRFPMNKAALYNAFLTGVADVTVETAIGELPRLPSYVVGTYKDGMVGPKVRVLWPAPTDNSAVAQQTAYTVTGRVPGTDLKPKAIITVKGKVKSKMPSLKLEAFHLDQVSLNTDVKQHQTKFIENRNKFIDTLAKSDPNSFLYMFRHAFGQKQPAGAQPLEVWDSQDIKLRGHATGHYLTAIAQAYASTGYDKALQSKFMGKMDTMVNVLYALSKLSGTPRPAGQASIADPAAVPYGPGKSAYDSDLSDEGIRTDYWNWGTGFISAYPPDQFIMLEHGAKYGGQKNQVWAPYYTLHKILAGLMDVYEVSGNKKALEIAEGMGNWVYTRLNKVPTETLIKMWNTYIAGEFGGMNEVMARLYRITGEENYLKTARLFDNIDMFYGNAAHTHGLAKNVDTFRGLHANQHIPQIVGSMELYRVSNEPQYYKIADNFWYKATNDYMYSIGGVAGARNPANAECFISEPATLYENGFSAGGQNETCATY
;
A
#
# COMPACT_ATOMS: atom_id res chain seq x y z
N MET A 1 4.27 -78.72 -28.12
CA MET A 1 2.81 -78.53 -27.99
C MET A 1 2.52 -77.98 -26.61
N LYS A 2 1.88 -76.81 -26.54
CA LYS A 2 1.14 -76.23 -25.40
C LYS A 2 1.88 -75.73 -24.14
N ARG A 3 1.55 -74.45 -23.86
CA ARG A 3 1.35 -73.76 -22.57
C ARG A 3 2.60 -73.19 -21.87
N TYR A 4 2.76 -71.86 -22.04
CA TYR A 4 3.47 -71.02 -21.10
C TYR A 4 2.51 -70.57 -20.00
N THR A 5 2.85 -70.88 -18.76
CA THR A 5 2.22 -70.36 -17.55
C THR A 5 3.17 -69.36 -16.90
N ILE A 6 2.56 -68.27 -16.46
CA ILE A 6 3.06 -67.02 -15.87
C ILE A 6 3.96 -67.25 -14.65
N TYR A 7 5.04 -66.46 -14.54
CA TYR A 7 5.63 -66.09 -13.25
C TYR A 7 5.83 -64.57 -13.15
N PHE A 8 5.34 -64.06 -12.04
CA PHE A 8 5.35 -62.68 -11.55
C PHE A 8 6.77 -62.13 -11.36
N ALA A 9 7.01 -60.90 -11.81
CA ALA A 9 8.05 -60.03 -11.27
C ALA A 9 7.42 -58.68 -10.89
N ALA A 10 7.37 -58.43 -9.59
CA ALA A 10 6.88 -57.18 -9.01
C ALA A 10 7.96 -56.09 -9.14
N ILE A 11 7.63 -54.97 -9.80
CA ILE A 11 8.36 -53.71 -9.68
C ILE A 11 7.39 -52.71 -9.04
N LEU A 12 7.68 -52.36 -7.79
CA LEU A 12 6.96 -51.38 -7.00
C LEU A 12 7.55 -49.99 -7.29
N THR A 13 6.94 -49.20 -8.17
CA THR A 13 7.28 -47.78 -8.36
C THR A 13 6.39 -46.93 -7.45
N ILE A 14 6.96 -46.45 -6.35
CA ILE A 14 6.33 -45.47 -5.46
C ILE A 14 6.41 -44.10 -6.15
N PHE A 15 5.29 -43.61 -6.69
CA PHE A 15 5.14 -42.22 -7.11
C PHE A 15 4.80 -41.35 -5.88
N ILE A 16 5.81 -40.71 -5.31
CA ILE A 16 5.61 -39.58 -4.38
C ILE A 16 5.20 -38.38 -5.23
N LYS A 17 3.92 -38.01 -5.20
CA LYS A 17 3.46 -36.70 -5.66
C LYS A 17 4.00 -35.64 -4.69
N MET A 18 5.11 -35.00 -5.05
CA MET A 18 5.48 -33.72 -4.45
C MET A 18 4.45 -32.68 -4.90
N THR A 19 3.57 -32.28 -3.99
CA THR A 19 2.77 -31.06 -4.11
C THR A 19 3.73 -29.87 -4.02
N ALA A 20 4.03 -29.25 -5.16
CA ALA A 20 4.67 -27.95 -5.18
C ALA A 20 3.70 -26.92 -4.58
N VAL A 21 3.92 -26.56 -3.32
CA VAL A 21 3.30 -25.40 -2.70
C VAL A 21 3.87 -24.18 -3.40
N ALA A 22 3.04 -23.49 -4.18
CA ALA A 22 3.41 -22.21 -4.77
C ALA A 22 3.56 -21.20 -3.63
N VAL A 23 4.79 -20.84 -3.31
CA VAL A 23 5.10 -19.73 -2.41
C VAL A 23 5.06 -18.45 -3.24
N ALA A 24 4.25 -17.48 -2.80
CA ALA A 24 4.15 -16.17 -3.45
C ALA A 24 5.50 -15.44 -3.41
N GLN A 25 5.86 -14.80 -4.52
CA GLN A 25 7.04 -13.94 -4.63
C GLN A 25 6.81 -12.65 -3.84
N GLY A 26 7.50 -12.51 -2.71
CA GLY A 26 7.54 -11.29 -1.91
C GLY A 26 8.60 -10.33 -2.43
N GLY A 27 8.22 -9.08 -2.65
CA GLY A 27 9.14 -7.96 -2.76
C GLY A 27 10.04 -7.88 -1.51
N ASP A 28 11.30 -7.55 -1.75
CA ASP A 28 12.44 -7.78 -0.86
C ASP A 28 12.50 -6.91 0.43
N GLN A 29 11.35 -6.40 0.90
CA GLN A 29 11.22 -5.57 2.11
C GLN A 29 10.30 -6.19 3.19
N ILE A 30 9.66 -7.32 2.89
CA ILE A 30 8.82 -8.09 3.84
C ILE A 30 9.59 -9.31 4.43
N LEU A 31 10.90 -9.45 4.14
CA LEU A 31 11.67 -10.62 4.57
C LEU A 31 11.79 -10.77 6.10
N ASP A 32 11.63 -9.70 6.86
CA ASP A 32 11.78 -9.73 8.32
C ASP A 32 10.46 -9.93 9.08
N GLY A 33 9.32 -10.09 8.38
CA GLY A 33 8.00 -10.18 9.05
C GLY A 33 7.62 -8.93 9.85
N ILE A 34 8.30 -7.81 9.59
CA ILE A 34 8.03 -6.49 10.18
C ILE A 34 7.33 -5.70 9.07
N GLY A 35 6.11 -5.23 9.34
CA GLY A 35 5.34 -4.43 8.37
C GLY A 35 6.14 -3.21 7.89
N GLU A 36 5.99 -2.88 6.61
CA GLU A 36 6.77 -1.85 5.91
C GLU A 36 6.69 -0.45 6.57
N THR A 37 5.64 -0.20 7.37
CA THR A 37 5.39 1.06 8.10
C THR A 37 6.21 1.23 9.39
N GLY A 38 6.76 0.14 9.92
CA GLY A 38 7.59 0.18 11.13
C GLY A 38 8.99 0.73 10.88
N MET A 39 9.48 0.71 9.62
CA MET A 39 10.84 1.14 9.26
C MET A 39 10.90 2.65 9.00
N VAL A 40 11.83 3.33 9.68
CA VAL A 40 12.10 4.76 9.53
C VAL A 40 13.20 5.00 8.52
N ALA A 41 14.32 4.29 8.64
CA ALA A 41 15.45 4.42 7.74
C ALA A 41 16.28 3.13 7.73
N ARG A 42 16.92 2.83 6.60
CA ARG A 42 17.83 1.69 6.44
C ARG A 42 19.04 2.09 5.61
N TYR A 43 20.23 1.94 6.14
CA TYR A 43 21.49 2.27 5.50
C TYR A 43 22.34 0.99 5.35
N VAL A 44 22.43 0.48 4.13
CA VAL A 44 23.17 -0.76 3.85
C VAL A 44 24.69 -0.55 3.94
N PHE A 45 25.16 0.66 3.60
CA PHE A 45 26.57 1.05 3.59
C PHE A 45 27.45 0.26 2.60
N ASP A 46 26.93 -0.05 1.43
CA ASP A 46 27.58 -0.79 0.35
C ASP A 46 28.25 0.10 -0.72
N GLY A 47 28.41 1.39 -0.45
CA GLY A 47 29.06 2.33 -1.35
C GLY A 47 28.50 3.75 -1.31
N ASP A 48 27.36 3.93 -0.66
CA ASP A 48 26.73 5.22 -0.44
C ASP A 48 26.13 5.33 0.97
N PHE A 49 25.45 6.46 1.22
CA PHE A 49 24.73 6.76 2.47
C PHE A 49 23.23 6.85 2.22
N LYS A 50 22.74 6.19 1.16
CA LYS A 50 21.34 6.22 0.77
C LYS A 50 20.50 5.52 1.85
N ASP A 51 19.39 6.16 2.16
CA ASP A 51 18.30 5.51 2.91
C ASP A 51 17.50 4.64 1.95
N TRP A 52 17.50 3.35 2.22
CA TRP A 52 16.79 2.29 1.51
C TRP A 52 15.36 2.06 2.01
N SER A 53 14.92 2.85 3.01
CA SER A 53 13.50 2.97 3.33
C SER A 53 12.75 3.86 2.32
N ARG A 54 11.43 3.93 2.43
CA ARG A 54 10.57 4.79 1.59
C ARG A 54 10.61 6.28 1.96
N ASN A 55 11.30 6.65 3.04
CA ASN A 55 11.27 8.00 3.60
C ASN A 55 12.34 8.93 3.02
N GLY A 56 13.29 8.42 2.23
CA GLY A 56 14.30 9.22 1.53
C GLY A 56 15.25 9.97 2.48
N LEU A 57 15.47 9.46 3.69
CA LEU A 57 16.22 10.13 4.75
C LEU A 57 17.73 9.90 4.61
N HIS A 58 18.29 10.26 3.46
CA HIS A 58 19.68 9.97 3.11
C HIS A 58 20.67 10.57 4.11
N GLY A 59 21.64 9.76 4.51
CA GLY A 59 22.73 10.18 5.38
C GLY A 59 23.75 11.02 4.61
N LYS A 60 24.48 11.86 5.34
CA LYS A 60 25.61 12.63 4.82
C LYS A 60 26.86 12.30 5.61
N PHE A 61 27.87 11.79 4.92
CA PHE A 61 29.19 11.62 5.50
C PHE A 61 29.84 12.97 5.81
N GLN A 62 30.45 13.06 6.98
CA GLN A 62 31.29 14.18 7.36
C GLN A 62 32.73 13.70 7.36
N GLY A 63 33.54 14.35 6.52
CA GLY A 63 34.93 13.99 6.23
C GLY A 63 35.31 14.37 4.80
N THR A 64 36.58 14.23 4.44
CA THR A 64 37.06 14.56 3.08
C THR A 64 36.59 13.56 2.03
N LYS A 65 36.57 12.26 2.37
CA LYS A 65 36.06 11.19 1.50
C LYS A 65 35.66 9.97 2.33
N ALA A 66 34.46 9.45 2.07
CA ALA A 66 34.01 8.19 2.66
C ALA A 66 34.83 7.00 2.16
N SER A 67 35.20 6.09 3.06
CA SER A 67 35.90 4.86 2.73
C SER A 67 34.94 3.67 2.78
N PHE A 68 34.79 2.97 1.65
CA PHE A 68 34.06 1.71 1.58
C PHE A 68 35.03 0.61 1.18
N VAL A 69 35.08 -0.47 1.95
CA VAL A 69 36.04 -1.56 1.77
C VAL A 69 35.33 -2.86 1.46
N SER A 70 35.97 -3.72 0.68
CA SER A 70 35.45 -5.07 0.44
C SER A 70 35.54 -5.91 1.71
N ASP A 71 34.50 -6.69 1.99
CA ASP A 71 34.40 -7.54 3.18
C ASP A 71 33.92 -8.94 2.77
N LYS A 72 34.41 -9.97 3.46
CA LYS A 72 34.11 -11.37 3.13
C LYS A 72 32.67 -11.77 3.47
N GLN A 73 32.07 -11.16 4.49
CA GLN A 73 30.72 -11.45 4.96
C GLN A 73 29.68 -10.63 4.17
N PHE A 74 29.94 -9.33 3.97
CA PHE A 74 28.94 -8.39 3.43
C PHE A 74 29.30 -7.78 2.07
N THR A 75 30.32 -8.29 1.38
CA THR A 75 30.83 -7.81 0.08
C THR A 75 31.48 -6.43 0.12
N LYS A 76 30.77 -5.40 0.61
CA LYS A 76 31.25 -4.03 0.73
C LYS A 76 30.58 -3.32 1.92
N VAL A 77 31.38 -2.61 2.70
CA VAL A 77 30.96 -2.02 3.98
C VAL A 77 31.60 -0.65 4.19
N LEU A 78 30.96 0.21 4.99
CA LEU A 78 31.54 1.49 5.40
C LEU A 78 32.67 1.24 6.41
N SER A 79 33.84 1.85 6.17
CA SER A 79 34.99 1.81 7.08
C SER A 79 35.19 3.17 7.72
N LEU A 80 34.92 3.28 9.02
CA LEU A 80 35.27 4.43 9.84
C LEU A 80 36.61 4.15 10.55
N ALA A 81 37.63 4.94 10.28
CA ALA A 81 38.98 4.83 10.82
C ALA A 81 39.16 5.50 12.19
N GLY A 82 38.11 6.16 12.72
CA GLY A 82 38.15 6.87 14.00
C GLY A 82 38.70 8.30 13.92
N GLY A 83 38.70 8.91 12.74
CA GLY A 83 39.11 10.31 12.55
C GLY A 83 38.10 11.32 13.11
N LYS A 84 38.54 12.54 13.40
CA LYS A 84 37.70 13.63 13.95
C LYS A 84 36.42 13.90 13.13
N ASP A 85 36.55 13.84 11.82
CA ASP A 85 35.48 14.02 10.83
C ASP A 85 35.33 12.73 10.02
N ASP A 86 34.97 11.64 10.71
CA ASP A 86 34.77 10.32 10.13
C ASP A 86 33.51 9.67 10.71
N PHE A 87 32.36 10.23 10.33
CA PHE A 87 31.04 9.86 10.86
C PHE A 87 29.92 10.23 9.87
N VAL A 88 28.72 9.71 10.10
CA VAL A 88 27.54 9.99 9.27
C VAL A 88 26.53 10.83 10.04
N VAL A 89 25.97 11.84 9.38
CA VAL A 89 24.89 12.69 9.89
C VAL A 89 23.59 12.31 9.21
N LEU A 90 22.55 12.06 9.99
CA LEU A 90 21.22 11.77 9.46
C LEU A 90 20.31 13.02 9.50
N PRO A 91 19.29 13.12 8.63
CA PRO A 91 18.29 14.18 8.70
C PRO A 91 17.48 14.12 10.01
N ALA A 92 17.11 15.27 10.58
CA ALA A 92 16.37 15.34 11.84
C ALA A 92 14.95 14.70 11.76
N GLN A 93 14.40 14.60 10.55
CA GLN A 93 13.11 13.96 10.24
C GLN A 93 13.09 12.47 10.58
N VAL A 94 14.26 11.83 10.76
CA VAL A 94 14.36 10.44 11.24
C VAL A 94 13.71 10.29 12.64
N LEU A 95 13.69 11.34 13.47
CA LEU A 95 13.04 11.31 14.79
C LEU A 95 11.63 11.93 14.77
N ALA A 96 10.98 12.05 13.61
CA ALA A 96 9.60 12.50 13.52
C ALA A 96 8.62 11.35 13.82
N ASP A 97 7.64 11.64 14.67
CA ASP A 97 6.50 10.76 14.95
C ASP A 97 6.92 9.36 15.45
N LEU A 98 7.79 9.34 16.48
CA LEU A 98 8.25 8.13 17.15
C LEU A 98 7.50 7.92 18.47
N GLU A 99 6.79 6.80 18.59
CA GLU A 99 6.19 6.35 19.86
C GLU A 99 7.14 5.42 20.63
N SER A 100 8.01 4.72 19.90
CA SER A 100 9.07 3.86 20.42
C SER A 100 10.15 3.77 19.35
N ILE A 101 11.35 3.29 19.70
CA ILE A 101 12.45 3.25 18.75
C ILE A 101 13.26 1.97 18.89
N SER A 102 13.50 1.31 17.77
CA SER A 102 14.49 0.22 17.68
C SER A 102 15.56 0.58 16.69
N ILE A 103 16.82 0.45 17.07
CA ILE A 103 17.97 0.66 16.19
C ILE A 103 18.78 -0.63 16.14
N THR A 104 19.05 -1.12 14.93
CA THR A 104 19.85 -2.34 14.70
C THR A 104 20.98 -2.07 13.72
N GLY A 105 22.05 -2.86 13.77
CA GLY A 105 23.11 -2.76 12.78
C GLY A 105 24.25 -3.74 13.02
N TRP A 106 25.00 -4.02 11.96
CA TRP A 106 26.21 -4.82 12.03
C TRP A 106 27.42 -3.95 12.26
N ILE A 107 28.28 -4.38 13.19
CA ILE A 107 29.55 -3.74 13.51
C ILE A 107 30.70 -4.74 13.52
N TYR A 108 31.83 -4.35 12.92
CA TYR A 108 33.13 -5.00 13.10
C TYR A 108 34.04 -4.01 13.83
N LEU A 109 34.13 -4.12 15.15
CA LEU A 109 34.89 -3.18 15.97
C LEU A 109 36.40 -3.45 15.84
N ARG A 110 37.20 -2.46 15.42
CA ARG A 110 38.65 -2.63 15.23
C ARG A 110 39.49 -2.24 16.44
N ALA A 111 38.99 -1.33 17.27
CA ALA A 111 39.67 -0.87 18.47
C ALA A 111 38.67 -0.66 19.62
N ALA A 112 39.07 -1.02 20.84
CA ALA A 112 38.26 -0.83 22.05
C ALA A 112 38.64 0.46 22.80
N GLN A 113 38.73 1.59 22.08
CA GLN A 113 38.94 2.89 22.71
C GLN A 113 37.67 3.33 23.46
N SER A 114 37.82 3.82 24.67
CA SER A 114 36.70 4.36 25.46
C SER A 114 36.08 5.58 24.77
N GLY A 115 34.76 5.75 24.87
CA GLY A 115 34.05 6.89 24.29
C GLY A 115 33.71 6.74 22.80
N GLN A 116 33.76 5.53 22.25
CA GLN A 116 33.24 5.25 20.91
C GLN A 116 31.73 4.99 20.93
N TYR A 117 31.02 5.56 19.96
CA TYR A 117 29.58 5.47 19.83
C TYR A 117 29.22 4.89 18.46
N LEU A 118 28.37 3.87 18.44
CA LEU A 118 27.76 3.39 17.20
C LEU A 118 26.79 4.46 16.68
N PHE A 119 25.95 5.00 17.56
CA PHE A 119 25.11 6.15 17.28
C PHE A 119 24.88 6.99 18.54
N ASP A 120 24.59 8.27 18.34
CA ASP A 120 24.23 9.22 19.41
C ASP A 120 23.25 10.26 18.85
N PHE A 121 21.98 10.15 19.23
CA PHE A 121 20.85 10.92 18.68
C PHE A 121 20.22 11.76 19.78
N GLY A 122 20.10 13.07 19.58
CA GLY A 122 19.57 13.94 20.63
C GLY A 122 19.68 15.42 20.35
N GLN A 123 19.35 16.23 21.36
CA GLN A 123 19.61 17.68 21.33
C GLN A 123 21.01 17.99 21.87
N ASP A 124 21.36 17.32 22.96
CA ASP A 124 22.62 17.39 23.68
C ASP A 124 22.74 16.14 24.58
N ILE A 125 23.84 16.03 25.31
CA ILE A 125 24.14 14.87 26.16
C ILE A 125 23.20 14.68 27.36
N ALA A 126 22.46 15.72 27.75
CA ALA A 126 21.44 15.61 28.79
C ALA A 126 20.10 15.11 28.24
N LYS A 127 19.97 15.02 26.91
CA LYS A 127 18.76 14.70 26.15
C LYS A 127 19.11 13.91 24.89
N HIS A 128 19.49 12.66 25.06
CA HIS A 128 19.91 11.78 23.97
C HIS A 128 19.58 10.31 24.17
N PHE A 129 19.57 9.59 23.06
CA PHE A 129 19.54 8.15 22.97
C PHE A 129 20.78 7.68 22.20
N ALA A 130 21.56 6.79 22.80
CA ALA A 130 22.86 6.42 22.27
C ALA A 130 23.17 4.93 22.46
N GLY A 131 24.01 4.39 21.58
CA GLY A 131 24.53 3.03 21.66
C GLY A 131 26.06 3.02 21.62
N THR A 132 26.70 2.48 22.66
CA THR A 132 28.17 2.43 22.78
C THR A 132 28.65 0.98 22.74
N PRO A 133 29.50 0.57 21.77
CA PRO A 133 30.00 -0.82 21.71
C PRO A 133 31.09 -1.13 22.75
N THR A 134 31.74 -0.10 23.32
CA THR A 134 32.85 -0.22 24.27
C THR A 134 32.53 0.27 25.68
N GLY A 135 31.39 0.93 25.86
CA GLY A 135 30.99 1.53 27.12
C GLY A 135 31.50 2.97 27.29
N THR A 136 31.26 3.52 28.48
CA THR A 136 31.62 4.87 28.91
C THR A 136 32.84 4.85 29.82
N ALA A 137 33.30 6.03 30.27
CA ALA A 137 34.40 6.11 31.25
C ALA A 137 34.06 5.47 32.60
N GLN A 138 32.77 5.34 32.93
CA GLN A 138 32.28 4.83 34.21
C GLN A 138 31.87 3.35 34.13
N GLN A 139 31.56 2.85 32.93
CA GLN A 139 30.99 1.51 32.76
C GLN A 139 31.43 0.90 31.43
N ASN A 140 32.06 -0.27 31.50
CA ASN A 140 32.48 -1.04 30.34
C ASN A 140 31.33 -1.92 29.82
N GLY A 141 31.30 -2.20 28.51
CA GLY A 141 30.35 -3.13 27.89
C GLY A 141 29.67 -2.56 26.65
N TYR A 142 28.77 -3.32 26.04
CA TYR A 142 27.82 -2.75 25.07
C TYR A 142 26.68 -2.09 25.86
N ILE A 143 26.52 -0.77 25.70
CA ILE A 143 25.56 -0.01 26.52
C ILE A 143 24.60 0.76 25.61
N GLY A 144 23.30 0.55 25.83
CA GLY A 144 22.25 1.48 25.40
C GLY A 144 21.99 2.52 26.48
N ILE A 145 21.97 3.80 26.10
CA ILE A 145 21.88 4.95 26.99
C ILE A 145 20.65 5.75 26.60
N ILE A 146 19.79 6.07 27.57
CA ILE A 146 18.69 7.03 27.40
C ILE A 146 18.76 8.08 28.51
N ALA A 147 18.89 9.34 28.12
CA ALA A 147 19.02 10.47 29.05
C ALA A 147 17.92 11.52 28.79
N GLN A 148 17.38 12.06 29.88
CA GLN A 148 16.42 13.16 29.87
C GLN A 148 16.82 14.22 30.90
N LYS A 149 16.41 15.47 30.65
CA LYS A 149 16.78 16.61 31.50
C LYS A 149 16.21 16.45 32.91
N LYS A 150 17.08 16.54 33.93
CA LYS A 150 16.77 16.44 35.37
C LYS A 150 16.41 15.03 35.89
N ALA A 151 16.66 13.97 35.13
CA ALA A 151 16.55 12.58 35.62
C ALA A 151 17.90 11.85 35.59
N ALA A 152 17.99 10.73 36.31
CA ALA A 152 19.13 9.83 36.21
C ALA A 152 19.20 9.19 34.82
N VAL A 153 20.40 9.11 34.25
CA VAL A 153 20.66 8.41 33.00
C VAL A 153 20.38 6.92 33.18
N LYS A 154 19.66 6.31 32.24
CA LYS A 154 19.34 4.88 32.27
C LYS A 154 20.20 4.13 31.25
N ASN A 155 20.82 3.04 31.70
CA ASN A 155 21.73 2.22 30.91
C ASN A 155 21.25 0.77 30.86
N ALA A 156 21.05 0.22 29.66
CA ALA A 156 20.93 -1.21 29.43
C ALA A 156 22.33 -1.74 29.07
N VAL A 157 22.88 -2.61 29.93
CA VAL A 157 24.31 -2.96 29.90
C VAL A 157 24.46 -4.44 29.57
N SER A 158 25.26 -4.70 28.54
CA SER A 158 25.57 -6.03 28.00
C SER A 158 27.07 -6.31 28.02
N SER A 159 27.45 -7.55 27.71
CA SER A 159 28.86 -7.92 27.50
C SER A 159 29.50 -7.05 26.41
N ALA A 160 30.81 -6.80 26.56
CA ALA A 160 31.57 -6.02 25.60
C ALA A 160 31.54 -6.64 24.19
N VAL A 161 31.50 -5.78 23.16
CA VAL A 161 31.56 -6.23 21.77
C VAL A 161 32.97 -6.76 21.47
N PRO A 162 33.14 -7.99 20.98
CA PRO A 162 34.44 -8.55 20.64
C PRO A 162 35.12 -7.73 19.52
N LEU A 163 36.43 -7.57 19.66
CA LEU A 163 37.24 -6.95 18.62
C LEU A 163 37.42 -7.88 17.43
N ASN A 164 37.52 -7.28 16.26
CA ASN A 164 37.83 -7.94 15.00
C ASN A 164 36.88 -9.09 14.64
N LYS A 165 35.60 -8.92 14.97
CA LYS A 165 34.52 -9.85 14.64
C LYS A 165 33.26 -9.07 14.28
N TRP A 166 32.52 -9.53 13.28
CA TRP A 166 31.18 -9.03 12.98
C TRP A 166 30.20 -9.45 14.08
N VAL A 167 29.46 -8.47 14.60
CA VAL A 167 28.41 -8.66 15.60
C VAL A 167 27.20 -7.83 15.19
N HIS A 168 26.01 -8.41 15.29
CA HIS A 168 24.77 -7.65 15.14
C HIS A 168 24.35 -7.07 16.48
N LEU A 169 24.21 -5.76 16.54
CA LEU A 169 23.76 -5.02 17.70
C LEU A 169 22.32 -4.55 17.49
N ALA A 170 21.50 -4.61 18.53
CA ALA A 170 20.23 -3.88 18.54
C ALA A 170 19.92 -3.27 19.91
N ILE A 171 19.29 -2.11 19.90
CA ILE A 171 18.72 -1.45 21.09
C ILE A 171 17.25 -1.17 20.80
N VAL A 172 16.39 -1.67 21.68
CA VAL A 172 14.94 -1.46 21.63
C VAL A 172 14.56 -0.61 22.83
N VAL A 173 13.88 0.50 22.56
CA VAL A 173 13.23 1.35 23.56
C VAL A 173 11.73 1.19 23.36
N ASP A 174 11.08 0.56 24.33
CA ASP A 174 9.64 0.35 24.37
C ASP A 174 9.03 1.26 25.44
N ILE A 175 8.43 2.35 24.97
CA ILE A 175 7.79 3.35 25.82
C ILE A 175 6.54 2.78 26.50
N ALA A 176 5.82 1.86 25.84
CA ALA A 176 4.58 1.32 26.37
C ALA A 176 4.83 0.45 27.62
N THR A 177 5.95 -0.27 27.63
CA THR A 177 6.35 -1.11 28.77
C THR A 177 7.32 -0.40 29.73
N GLY A 178 7.85 0.76 29.34
CA GLY A 178 8.85 1.47 30.13
C GLY A 178 10.19 0.73 30.20
N THR A 179 10.56 0.01 29.14
CA THR A 179 11.78 -0.82 29.09
C THR A 179 12.73 -0.42 27.96
N MET A 180 14.03 -0.58 28.19
CA MET A 180 15.05 -0.54 27.14
C MET A 180 15.90 -1.81 27.18
N GLN A 181 16.04 -2.47 26.05
CA GLN A 181 16.73 -3.74 25.93
C GLN A 181 17.78 -3.72 24.83
N THR A 182 18.92 -4.34 25.11
CA THR A 182 20.06 -4.50 24.20
C THR A 182 20.16 -5.95 23.75
N TYR A 183 20.58 -6.16 22.50
CA TYR A 183 20.69 -7.47 21.88
C TYR A 183 22.04 -7.64 21.20
N LEU A 184 22.59 -8.84 21.29
CA LEU A 184 23.82 -9.28 20.62
C LEU A 184 23.47 -10.49 19.75
N ASP A 185 23.79 -10.44 18.46
CA ASP A 185 23.58 -11.54 17.51
C ASP A 185 22.15 -12.12 17.53
N GLY A 186 21.17 -11.23 17.69
CA GLY A 186 19.74 -11.57 17.71
C GLY A 186 19.20 -12.03 19.06
N MET A 187 20.04 -12.11 20.10
CA MET A 187 19.66 -12.57 21.44
C MET A 187 19.64 -11.41 22.45
N PRO A 188 18.68 -11.35 23.37
CA PRO A 188 18.69 -10.36 24.46
C PRO A 188 19.97 -10.47 25.30
N ALA A 189 20.56 -9.34 25.66
CA ALA A 189 21.86 -9.28 26.32
C ALA A 189 21.89 -8.38 27.56
N GLY A 190 21.03 -7.36 27.64
CA GLY A 190 20.94 -6.46 28.80
C GLY A 190 19.66 -5.62 28.75
N GLU A 191 19.14 -5.25 29.91
CA GLU A 191 17.83 -4.61 30.07
C GLU A 191 17.86 -3.56 31.18
N VAL A 192 17.03 -2.52 31.03
CA VAL A 192 16.77 -1.54 32.09
C VAL A 192 15.30 -1.11 32.04
N ASN A 193 14.72 -0.92 33.22
CA ASN A 193 13.34 -0.47 33.40
C ASN A 193 13.28 0.99 33.89
N ASP A 194 12.07 1.52 33.93
CA ASP A 194 11.77 2.89 34.34
C ASP A 194 12.50 3.92 33.44
N ILE A 195 12.48 3.68 32.13
CA ILE A 195 12.90 4.66 31.13
C ILE A 195 11.83 5.77 31.00
N PRO A 196 12.12 6.91 30.33
CA PRO A 196 11.15 7.98 30.11
C PRO A 196 9.83 7.48 29.52
N GLN A 197 8.71 8.10 29.91
CA GLN A 197 7.37 7.70 29.47
C GLN A 197 7.01 8.25 28.08
N GLU A 198 7.82 9.17 27.54
CA GLU A 198 7.70 9.64 26.16
C GLU A 198 9.08 9.94 25.55
N LEU A 199 9.24 9.67 24.26
CA LEU A 199 10.46 10.03 23.53
C LEU A 199 10.64 11.55 23.36
N THR A 200 9.59 12.34 23.56
CA THR A 200 9.66 13.82 23.55
C THR A 200 10.52 14.35 24.71
N GLU A 201 10.61 13.62 25.82
CA GLU A 201 11.45 13.94 26.97
C GLU A 201 12.95 13.79 26.65
N VAL A 202 13.26 12.91 25.69
CA VAL A 202 14.61 12.60 25.19
C VAL A 202 14.98 13.45 23.98
N PHE A 203 14.13 13.50 22.94
CA PHE A 203 14.44 14.16 21.66
C PHE A 203 13.88 15.59 21.52
N GLY A 204 13.07 16.03 22.48
CA GLY A 204 12.33 17.30 22.40
C GLY A 204 11.11 17.25 21.49
N GLN A 205 10.27 18.29 21.57
CA GLN A 205 9.07 18.46 20.75
C GLN A 205 9.42 18.61 19.25
N ALA A 206 8.44 18.36 18.37
CA ALA A 206 8.58 18.56 16.93
C ALA A 206 9.08 19.99 16.63
N GLY A 207 10.09 20.11 15.75
CA GLY A 207 10.76 21.38 15.43
C GLY A 207 11.94 21.76 16.34
N SER A 208 12.22 20.98 17.40
CA SER A 208 13.45 21.16 18.20
C SER A 208 14.71 20.89 17.36
N LYS A 209 15.81 21.60 17.65
CA LYS A 209 17.11 21.32 17.03
C LYS A 209 17.61 19.95 17.48
N ARG A 210 17.78 19.01 16.54
CA ARG A 210 18.22 17.63 16.81
C ARG A 210 19.45 17.31 15.96
N THR A 211 20.32 16.48 16.52
CA THR A 211 21.55 16.02 15.88
C THR A 211 21.61 14.50 15.96
N LEU A 212 21.82 13.86 14.82
CA LEU A 212 21.82 12.40 14.69
C LEU A 212 23.14 11.95 14.08
N TYR A 213 24.01 11.37 14.89
CA TYR A 213 25.30 10.86 14.45
C TYR A 213 25.34 9.34 14.48
N ILE A 214 25.88 8.75 13.41
CA ILE A 214 26.39 7.37 13.40
C ILE A 214 27.91 7.47 13.42
N GLY A 215 28.55 6.85 14.41
CA GLY A 215 30.00 6.80 14.56
C GLY A 215 30.63 7.95 15.38
N LYS A 216 29.82 8.83 16.00
CA LYS A 216 30.31 9.95 16.82
C LYS A 216 29.35 10.27 17.97
N SER A 217 29.89 10.82 19.06
CA SER A 217 29.11 11.25 20.23
C SER A 217 28.75 12.73 20.21
N LEU A 218 27.63 13.07 20.86
CA LEU A 218 27.25 14.43 21.22
C LEU A 218 28.09 15.02 22.37
N LEU A 219 28.82 14.19 23.14
CA LEU A 219 29.74 14.64 24.22
C LEU A 219 30.89 15.51 23.72
N GLY A 220 31.15 15.52 22.42
CA GLY A 220 32.30 16.20 21.84
C GLY A 220 33.61 15.45 22.10
N GLY A 221 34.68 15.87 21.42
CA GLY A 221 35.98 15.20 21.43
C GLY A 221 36.46 14.82 20.03
N ASN A 222 37.68 14.29 19.95
CA ASN A 222 38.31 13.85 18.69
C ASN A 222 38.19 12.34 18.45
N VAL A 223 37.41 11.61 19.28
CA VAL A 223 37.26 10.16 19.18
C VAL A 223 35.97 9.86 18.40
N SER A 224 36.14 9.29 17.21
CA SER A 224 35.05 8.70 16.41
C SER A 224 35.19 7.18 16.41
N LEU A 225 34.16 6.49 15.95
CA LEU A 225 34.14 5.04 15.88
C LEU A 225 35.20 4.51 14.91
N ASN A 226 36.01 3.56 15.38
CA ASN A 226 36.93 2.79 14.57
C ASN A 226 36.37 1.38 14.32
N ALA A 227 35.54 1.26 13.28
CA ALA A 227 34.83 0.04 12.95
C ALA A 227 34.48 -0.05 11.46
N LEU A 228 34.07 -1.26 11.03
CA LEU A 228 33.29 -1.43 9.81
C LEU A 228 31.80 -1.50 10.17
N LEU A 229 30.95 -0.90 9.34
CA LEU A 229 29.50 -0.84 9.55
C LEU A 229 28.75 -1.40 8.35
N HIS A 230 27.68 -2.14 8.62
CA HIS A 230 26.76 -2.67 7.61
C HIS A 230 25.32 -2.68 8.11
N ASP A 231 24.36 -2.46 7.20
CA ASP A 231 22.91 -2.63 7.40
C ASP A 231 22.38 -2.01 8.71
N PHE A 232 22.60 -0.70 8.88
CA PHE A 232 22.10 0.08 10.01
C PHE A 232 20.62 0.45 9.79
N ARG A 233 19.74 0.11 10.72
CA ARG A 233 18.29 0.27 10.58
C ARG A 233 17.70 0.99 11.77
N ILE A 234 16.67 1.79 11.50
CA ILE A 234 15.89 2.52 12.50
C ILE A 234 14.43 2.18 12.29
N TYR A 235 13.73 1.83 13.36
CA TYR A 235 12.31 1.50 13.37
C TYR A 235 11.57 2.40 14.37
N ARG A 236 10.34 2.77 14.04
CA ARG A 236 9.43 3.58 14.88
C ARG A 236 8.55 2.75 15.82
N VAL A 237 8.90 1.47 15.97
CA VAL A 237 8.19 0.47 16.79
C VAL A 237 9.22 -0.29 17.64
N PRO A 238 8.82 -0.81 18.82
CA PRO A 238 9.67 -1.70 19.58
C PRO A 238 9.67 -3.07 18.88
N LEU A 239 10.84 -3.53 18.43
CA LEU A 239 10.97 -4.85 17.81
C LEU A 239 11.03 -5.91 18.90
N ASN A 240 10.26 -6.98 18.73
CA ASN A 240 10.34 -8.13 19.62
C ASN A 240 11.56 -9.02 19.29
N GLN A 241 11.90 -9.94 20.20
CA GLN A 241 13.04 -10.84 20.04
C GLN A 241 13.00 -11.64 18.72
N ASN A 242 11.83 -12.11 18.29
CA ASN A 242 11.69 -12.87 17.05
C ASN A 242 12.04 -12.00 15.83
N GLN A 243 11.57 -10.75 15.81
CA GLN A 243 11.86 -9.77 14.76
C GLN A 243 13.35 -9.44 14.69
N ILE A 244 14.02 -9.23 15.82
CA ILE A 244 15.46 -8.95 15.86
C ILE A 244 16.26 -10.18 15.43
N GLY A 245 15.85 -11.37 15.87
CA GLY A 245 16.43 -12.63 15.41
C GLY A 245 16.25 -12.86 13.91
N MET A 246 15.14 -12.41 13.32
CA MET A 246 14.93 -12.45 11.87
C MET A 246 15.85 -11.49 11.13
N VAL A 247 15.93 -10.22 11.56
CA VAL A 247 16.87 -9.23 10.98
C VAL A 247 18.31 -9.75 11.01
N TYR A 248 18.73 -10.32 12.15
CA TYR A 248 20.04 -10.96 12.30
C TYR A 248 20.27 -12.10 11.31
N ARG A 249 19.36 -13.09 11.26
CA ARG A 249 19.50 -14.27 10.40
C ARG A 249 19.43 -13.92 8.92
N ASN A 250 18.62 -12.95 8.53
CA ASN A 250 18.44 -12.54 7.15
C ASN A 250 19.69 -11.85 6.58
N ALA A 251 20.50 -11.21 7.43
CA ALA A 251 21.79 -10.67 7.02
C ALA A 251 22.91 -11.74 6.97
N LEU A 252 22.83 -12.81 7.77
CA LEU A 252 23.84 -13.88 7.82
C LEU A 252 23.62 -15.03 6.84
N LYS A 253 22.36 -15.32 6.50
CA LYS A 253 22.03 -16.17 5.37
C LYS A 253 22.50 -15.38 4.15
N GLY A 254 23.74 -15.65 3.71
CA GLY A 254 24.18 -15.25 2.39
C GLY A 254 23.03 -15.51 1.45
N VAL A 255 22.67 -14.52 0.65
CA VAL A 255 21.53 -14.58 -0.27
C VAL A 255 21.78 -15.74 -1.25
N ARG A 256 21.47 -16.99 -0.86
CA ARG A 256 21.30 -18.25 -1.61
C ARG A 256 21.61 -19.51 -0.78
N GLU A 257 20.60 -20.38 -0.70
CA GLU A 257 20.56 -21.87 -0.75
C GLU A 257 19.27 -22.29 0.02
N ASP A 258 18.17 -22.80 -0.53
CA ASP A 258 17.79 -23.27 -1.87
C ASP A 258 16.39 -22.76 -2.23
N VAL A 259 16.34 -21.59 -2.87
CA VAL A 259 15.28 -21.23 -3.80
C VAL A 259 16.01 -20.95 -5.11
N ALA A 260 15.62 -21.64 -6.18
CA ALA A 260 16.27 -21.64 -7.48
C ALA A 260 16.97 -20.31 -7.80
N SER A 261 18.27 -20.38 -8.11
CA SER A 261 19.09 -19.20 -8.38
C SER A 261 18.47 -18.31 -9.47
N LYS A 262 17.87 -17.21 -9.05
CA LYS A 262 18.02 -15.93 -9.75
C LYS A 262 18.75 -15.02 -8.78
N GLY A 263 19.73 -14.26 -9.25
CA GLY A 263 20.29 -13.18 -8.42
C GLY A 263 19.14 -12.28 -7.97
N LYS A 264 19.26 -11.59 -6.84
CA LYS A 264 18.46 -10.39 -6.68
C LYS A 264 18.74 -9.56 -7.93
N ALA A 265 17.70 -9.33 -8.73
CA ALA A 265 17.83 -8.48 -9.89
C ALA A 265 18.16 -7.10 -9.32
N GLU A 266 19.40 -6.67 -9.48
CA GLU A 266 19.69 -5.25 -9.41
C GLU A 266 18.70 -4.54 -10.33
N ASP A 267 18.36 -3.30 -9.99
CA ASP A 267 17.71 -2.36 -10.90
C ASP A 267 18.61 -1.99 -12.10
N ASP A 268 19.49 -2.91 -12.52
CA ASP A 268 20.38 -2.82 -13.66
C ASP A 268 19.58 -3.13 -14.93
N LEU A 269 18.54 -2.32 -15.15
CA LEU A 269 17.96 -2.19 -16.46
C LEU A 269 19.07 -1.71 -17.40
N PRO A 270 19.21 -2.32 -18.58
CA PRO A 270 20.19 -1.89 -19.57
C PRO A 270 20.14 -0.38 -19.75
N ARG A 271 21.24 0.32 -19.49
CA ARG A 271 21.30 1.77 -19.73
C ARG A 271 21.54 2.02 -21.21
N PHE A 272 20.55 2.61 -21.86
CA PHE A 272 20.68 3.04 -23.25
C PHE A 272 21.08 4.52 -23.29
N PRO A 273 22.11 4.90 -24.07
CA PRO A 273 22.39 6.31 -24.30
C PRO A 273 21.15 6.97 -24.93
N MET A 274 20.73 8.10 -24.38
CA MET A 274 19.50 8.79 -24.78
C MET A 274 19.44 9.17 -26.27
N ASN A 275 20.60 9.30 -26.92
CA ASN A 275 20.75 9.64 -28.34
C ASN A 275 21.14 8.44 -29.22
N LYS A 276 21.21 7.22 -28.69
CA LYS A 276 21.53 6.05 -29.49
C LYS A 276 20.27 5.52 -30.17
N ALA A 277 20.14 5.80 -31.45
CA ALA A 277 19.03 5.33 -32.25
C ALA A 277 19.01 3.80 -32.36
N ALA A 278 17.84 3.19 -32.18
CA ALA A 278 17.60 1.76 -32.31
C ALA A 278 16.29 1.51 -33.07
N LEU A 279 16.18 0.33 -33.70
CA LEU A 279 15.01 -0.07 -34.50
C LEU A 279 14.65 1.01 -35.54
N TYR A 280 13.37 1.38 -35.65
CA TYR A 280 12.89 2.36 -36.62
C TYR A 280 13.45 3.78 -36.38
N ASN A 281 13.87 4.12 -35.15
CA ASN A 281 14.47 5.43 -34.85
C ASN A 281 15.81 5.62 -35.57
N ALA A 282 16.51 4.54 -35.97
CA ALA A 282 17.76 4.64 -36.74
C ALA A 282 17.54 5.19 -38.17
N PHE A 283 16.32 5.06 -38.68
CA PHE A 283 15.90 5.57 -39.98
C PHE A 283 15.14 6.88 -39.86
N LEU A 284 14.85 7.35 -38.65
CA LEU A 284 14.06 8.57 -38.42
C LEU A 284 14.93 9.82 -38.68
N THR A 285 14.47 10.72 -39.54
CA THR A 285 15.16 11.97 -39.89
C THR A 285 14.43 13.20 -39.36
N GLY A 286 13.14 13.08 -39.06
CA GLY A 286 12.34 14.16 -38.51
C GLY A 286 11.06 13.67 -37.86
N VAL A 287 10.48 14.51 -37.02
CA VAL A 287 9.13 14.32 -36.45
C VAL A 287 8.38 15.63 -36.67
N ALA A 288 7.14 15.52 -37.13
CA ALA A 288 6.31 16.70 -37.40
C ALA A 288 6.04 17.49 -36.11
N ASP A 289 5.87 18.80 -36.26
CA ASP A 289 5.28 19.63 -35.22
C ASP A 289 3.76 19.41 -35.18
N VAL A 290 3.15 19.70 -34.03
CA VAL A 290 1.70 19.55 -33.83
C VAL A 290 1.09 20.87 -33.36
N THR A 291 -0.12 21.16 -33.82
CA THR A 291 -0.90 22.30 -33.33
C THR A 291 -2.05 21.77 -32.50
N VAL A 292 -2.21 22.29 -31.28
CA VAL A 292 -3.24 21.87 -30.34
C VAL A 292 -3.99 23.08 -29.80
N GLU A 293 -5.30 22.98 -29.71
CA GLU A 293 -6.14 24.00 -29.09
C GLU A 293 -6.66 23.51 -27.74
N THR A 294 -6.73 24.42 -26.77
CA THR A 294 -7.33 24.14 -25.47
C THR A 294 -8.11 25.35 -24.95
N ALA A 295 -8.89 25.16 -23.89
CA ALA A 295 -9.63 26.22 -23.23
C ALA A 295 -8.89 26.78 -22.02
N ILE A 296 -9.20 28.01 -21.63
CA ILE A 296 -8.73 28.62 -20.38
C ILE A 296 -8.98 27.68 -19.19
N GLY A 297 -7.93 27.42 -18.42
CA GLY A 297 -7.90 26.56 -17.24
C GLY A 297 -7.77 25.06 -17.52
N GLU A 298 -7.83 24.62 -18.78
CA GLU A 298 -7.73 23.20 -19.15
C GLU A 298 -6.41 22.92 -19.88
N LEU A 299 -5.59 22.00 -19.36
CA LEU A 299 -4.35 21.63 -20.03
C LEU A 299 -4.64 20.91 -21.36
N PRO A 300 -3.85 21.16 -22.41
CA PRO A 300 -4.04 20.50 -23.70
C PRO A 300 -3.75 18.99 -23.61
N ARG A 301 -4.45 18.18 -24.41
CA ARG A 301 -4.04 16.80 -24.67
C ARG A 301 -3.07 16.78 -25.84
N LEU A 302 -1.80 16.52 -25.55
CA LEU A 302 -0.77 16.40 -26.56
C LEU A 302 -0.73 14.96 -27.10
N PRO A 303 -0.66 14.75 -28.42
CA PRO A 303 -0.66 13.41 -29.01
C PRO A 303 0.61 12.66 -28.62
N SER A 304 0.45 11.49 -28.01
CA SER A 304 1.55 10.57 -27.68
C SER A 304 2.36 10.11 -28.90
N TYR A 305 1.71 9.98 -30.05
CA TYR A 305 2.28 9.45 -31.27
C TYR A 305 2.11 10.44 -32.43
N VAL A 306 3.23 10.88 -33.00
CA VAL A 306 3.28 11.92 -34.04
C VAL A 306 3.85 11.35 -35.34
N VAL A 307 3.50 11.93 -36.47
CA VAL A 307 4.01 11.48 -37.78
C VAL A 307 5.53 11.71 -37.85
N GLY A 308 6.26 10.66 -38.19
CA GLY A 308 7.71 10.69 -38.42
C GLY A 308 8.05 10.71 -39.90
N THR A 309 9.20 11.31 -40.23
CA THR A 309 9.82 11.29 -41.56
C THR A 309 11.02 10.34 -41.49
N TYR A 310 11.11 9.40 -42.44
CA TYR A 310 12.14 8.37 -42.45
C TYR A 310 13.05 8.49 -43.68
N LYS A 311 14.28 7.96 -43.58
CA LYS A 311 15.27 7.93 -44.66
C LYS A 311 14.72 7.26 -45.91
N ASP A 312 15.24 7.66 -47.06
CA ASP A 312 15.00 7.03 -48.37
C ASP A 312 13.51 6.89 -48.74
N GLY A 313 12.66 7.78 -48.22
CA GLY A 313 11.21 7.75 -48.48
C GLY A 313 10.47 6.58 -47.81
N MET A 314 11.09 5.90 -46.83
CA MET A 314 10.43 4.82 -46.09
C MET A 314 9.17 5.30 -45.38
N VAL A 315 8.14 4.47 -45.38
CA VAL A 315 6.93 4.69 -44.57
C VAL A 315 7.08 3.91 -43.26
N GLY A 316 7.35 4.62 -42.17
CA GLY A 316 7.46 4.05 -40.83
C GLY A 316 6.23 4.32 -39.95
N PRO A 317 6.19 3.75 -38.73
CA PRO A 317 5.10 3.97 -37.78
C PRO A 317 5.06 5.43 -37.28
N LYS A 318 3.99 5.81 -36.57
CA LYS A 318 4.01 7.05 -35.79
C LYS A 318 5.03 6.94 -34.65
N VAL A 319 5.70 8.05 -34.37
CA VAL A 319 6.80 8.14 -33.40
C VAL A 319 6.25 8.52 -32.04
N ARG A 320 6.62 7.77 -31.00
CA ARG A 320 6.33 8.13 -29.61
C ARG A 320 7.11 9.40 -29.23
N VAL A 321 6.38 10.44 -28.85
CA VAL A 321 6.94 11.70 -28.35
C VAL A 321 6.66 11.82 -26.86
N LEU A 322 7.69 12.10 -26.08
CA LEU A 322 7.57 12.37 -24.66
C LEU A 322 7.48 13.88 -24.47
N TRP A 323 6.28 14.36 -24.13
CA TRP A 323 6.02 15.76 -23.85
C TRP A 323 6.28 16.06 -22.37
N PRO A 324 6.78 17.26 -22.02
CA PRO A 324 6.76 17.75 -20.65
C PRO A 324 5.36 17.67 -20.06
N ALA A 325 5.22 17.08 -18.88
CA ALA A 325 3.96 16.97 -18.16
C ALA A 325 3.96 17.99 -17.02
N PRO A 326 3.26 19.14 -17.14
CA PRO A 326 3.21 20.13 -16.08
C PRO A 326 2.45 19.59 -14.86
N THR A 327 2.86 20.04 -13.68
CA THR A 327 2.22 19.71 -12.39
C THR A 327 1.10 20.69 -12.04
N ASP A 328 0.94 21.76 -12.84
CA ASP A 328 -0.14 22.73 -12.71
C ASP A 328 -0.73 23.20 -14.04
N ASN A 329 -1.80 23.98 -13.98
CA ASN A 329 -2.48 24.57 -15.14
C ASN A 329 -2.25 26.10 -15.28
N SER A 330 -1.20 26.66 -14.67
CA SER A 330 -0.90 28.11 -14.72
C SER A 330 -0.64 28.60 -16.15
N ALA A 331 -0.02 27.77 -16.99
CA ALA A 331 0.26 28.08 -18.40
C ALA A 331 -0.99 28.31 -19.26
N VAL A 332 -2.16 27.88 -18.78
CA VAL A 332 -3.45 28.03 -19.47
C VAL A 332 -4.43 28.90 -18.68
N ALA A 333 -3.98 29.65 -17.68
CA ALA A 333 -4.84 30.48 -16.83
C ALA A 333 -5.51 31.64 -17.58
N GLN A 334 -4.98 32.03 -18.74
CA GLN A 334 -5.49 33.09 -19.60
C GLN A 334 -5.33 32.74 -21.07
N GLN A 335 -6.03 33.48 -21.95
CA GLN A 335 -5.87 33.35 -23.39
C GLN A 335 -4.42 33.68 -23.79
N THR A 336 -3.76 32.73 -24.43
CA THR A 336 -2.33 32.82 -24.78
C THR A 336 -2.01 31.82 -25.90
N ALA A 337 -0.83 31.95 -26.49
CA ALA A 337 -0.22 30.93 -27.32
C ALA A 337 1.21 30.66 -26.83
N TYR A 338 1.58 29.39 -26.71
CA TYR A 338 2.91 28.99 -26.27
C TYR A 338 3.34 27.71 -26.97
N THR A 339 4.65 27.44 -26.94
CA THR A 339 5.22 26.25 -27.57
C THR A 339 5.83 25.34 -26.51
N VAL A 340 5.52 24.05 -26.58
CA VAL A 340 6.13 23.00 -25.77
C VAL A 340 7.06 22.19 -26.66
N THR A 341 8.25 21.89 -26.19
CA THR A 341 9.22 21.05 -26.92
C THR A 341 9.19 19.63 -26.36
N GLY A 342 8.91 18.65 -27.19
CA GLY A 342 8.96 17.22 -26.84
C GLY A 342 10.33 16.61 -27.07
N ARG A 343 10.53 15.39 -26.57
CA ARG A 343 11.71 14.56 -26.85
C ARG A 343 11.32 13.21 -27.45
N VAL A 344 12.18 12.66 -28.29
CA VAL A 344 11.99 11.33 -28.90
C VAL A 344 13.12 10.41 -28.40
N PRO A 345 12.80 9.34 -27.65
CA PRO A 345 13.81 8.42 -27.12
C PRO A 345 14.75 7.86 -28.21
N GLY A 346 16.05 7.90 -27.98
CA GLY A 346 17.06 7.41 -28.92
C GLY A 346 17.43 8.40 -30.03
N THR A 347 17.00 9.67 -29.97
CA THR A 347 17.33 10.69 -30.98
C THR A 347 17.52 12.08 -30.35
N ASP A 348 18.14 13.00 -31.08
CA ASP A 348 18.22 14.42 -30.70
C ASP A 348 17.06 15.27 -31.28
N LEU A 349 16.03 14.63 -31.84
CA LEU A 349 14.88 15.31 -32.43
C LEU A 349 14.01 15.98 -31.36
N LYS A 350 13.59 17.21 -31.66
CA LYS A 350 12.86 18.10 -30.74
C LYS A 350 11.55 18.59 -31.39
N PRO A 351 10.55 17.71 -31.58
CA PRO A 351 9.26 18.11 -32.11
C PRO A 351 8.60 19.16 -31.22
N LYS A 352 7.87 20.09 -31.81
CA LYS A 352 7.20 21.18 -31.10
C LYS A 352 5.69 20.97 -31.12
N ALA A 353 5.06 21.27 -30.00
CA ALA A 353 3.62 21.44 -29.88
C ALA A 353 3.32 22.94 -29.76
N ILE A 354 2.60 23.48 -30.73
CA ILE A 354 2.14 24.87 -30.75
C ILE A 354 0.73 24.88 -30.14
N ILE A 355 0.61 25.43 -28.93
CA ILE A 355 -0.63 25.43 -28.17
C ILE A 355 -1.30 26.80 -28.26
N THR A 356 -2.58 26.79 -28.63
CA THR A 356 -3.45 27.98 -28.59
C THR A 356 -4.50 27.82 -27.49
N VAL A 357 -4.45 28.67 -26.47
CA VAL A 357 -5.45 28.73 -25.40
C VAL A 357 -6.53 29.71 -25.78
N LYS A 358 -7.73 29.21 -26.01
CA LYS A 358 -8.92 29.99 -26.38
C LYS A 358 -9.84 30.20 -25.17
N GLY A 359 -10.83 31.09 -25.33
CA GLY A 359 -11.92 31.27 -24.35
C GLY A 359 -12.72 29.98 -24.09
N LYS A 360 -13.88 30.09 -23.41
CA LYS A 360 -14.70 28.91 -23.06
C LYS A 360 -15.10 28.11 -24.31
N VAL A 361 -14.53 26.92 -24.47
CA VAL A 361 -14.99 25.93 -25.45
C VAL A 361 -16.11 25.12 -24.82
N LYS A 362 -17.32 25.17 -25.39
CA LYS A 362 -18.43 24.31 -24.96
C LYS A 362 -18.12 22.88 -25.41
N SER A 363 -17.69 22.02 -24.49
CA SER A 363 -17.48 20.60 -24.78
C SER A 363 -18.76 19.82 -24.50
N LYS A 364 -19.31 19.15 -25.51
CA LYS A 364 -20.47 18.26 -25.38
C LYS A 364 -19.96 16.89 -24.96
N MET A 365 -20.21 16.51 -23.70
CA MET A 365 -19.84 15.18 -23.19
C MET A 365 -20.68 14.09 -23.85
N PRO A 366 -20.15 12.87 -24.01
CA PRO A 366 -20.87 11.78 -24.66
C PRO A 366 -21.99 11.25 -23.78
N SER A 367 -23.14 10.94 -24.39
CA SER A 367 -24.19 10.15 -23.74
C SER A 367 -23.92 8.65 -23.89
N LEU A 368 -24.41 7.83 -22.95
CA LEU A 368 -24.38 6.37 -23.08
C LEU A 368 -25.16 5.95 -24.35
N LYS A 369 -24.56 5.09 -25.17
CA LYS A 369 -25.16 4.56 -26.41
C LYS A 369 -25.17 3.04 -26.50
N LEU A 370 -24.37 2.37 -25.67
CA LEU A 370 -24.15 0.93 -25.68
C LEU A 370 -24.10 0.45 -24.23
N GLU A 371 -24.58 -0.76 -24.00
CA GLU A 371 -24.51 -1.45 -22.70
C GLU A 371 -23.87 -2.83 -22.89
N ALA A 372 -23.25 -3.35 -21.82
CA ALA A 372 -22.64 -4.67 -21.85
C ALA A 372 -23.72 -5.77 -21.81
N PHE A 373 -23.47 -6.90 -22.48
CA PHE A 373 -24.29 -8.09 -22.30
C PHE A 373 -24.14 -8.64 -20.88
N HIS A 374 -25.24 -9.11 -20.31
CA HIS A 374 -25.21 -9.81 -19.03
C HIS A 374 -24.50 -11.17 -19.18
N LEU A 375 -23.91 -11.67 -18.07
CA LEU A 375 -23.14 -12.92 -18.10
C LEU A 375 -23.98 -14.15 -18.47
N ASP A 376 -25.29 -14.12 -18.25
CA ASP A 376 -26.24 -15.17 -18.65
C ASP A 376 -26.61 -15.12 -20.14
N GLN A 377 -26.26 -14.02 -20.84
CA GLN A 377 -26.46 -13.83 -22.27
C GLN A 377 -25.23 -14.24 -23.10
N VAL A 378 -24.11 -14.58 -22.46
CA VAL A 378 -22.83 -14.90 -23.12
C VAL A 378 -22.39 -16.31 -22.79
N SER A 379 -22.18 -17.13 -23.82
CA SER A 379 -21.66 -18.49 -23.68
C SER A 379 -20.24 -18.61 -24.25
N LEU A 380 -19.37 -19.29 -23.51
CA LEU A 380 -18.02 -19.64 -23.97
C LEU A 380 -18.07 -20.98 -24.70
N ASN A 381 -17.74 -20.96 -25.99
CA ASN A 381 -17.68 -22.16 -26.83
C ASN A 381 -16.26 -22.73 -26.90
N THR A 382 -16.17 -24.02 -27.21
CA THR A 382 -14.91 -24.68 -27.56
C THR A 382 -14.32 -24.10 -28.84
N ASP A 383 -13.05 -24.38 -29.09
CA ASP A 383 -12.43 -24.05 -30.38
C ASP A 383 -13.01 -24.90 -31.54
N VAL A 384 -12.55 -24.63 -32.76
CA VAL A 384 -12.98 -25.35 -33.97
C VAL A 384 -12.64 -26.86 -33.96
N LYS A 385 -11.79 -27.31 -33.02
CA LYS A 385 -11.41 -28.72 -32.82
C LYS A 385 -12.09 -29.33 -31.59
N GLN A 386 -13.09 -28.65 -31.02
CA GLN A 386 -13.83 -29.08 -29.83
C GLN A 386 -12.99 -29.14 -28.54
N HIS A 387 -11.87 -28.41 -28.47
CA HIS A 387 -11.12 -28.26 -27.22
C HIS A 387 -11.64 -27.08 -26.39
N GLN A 388 -11.48 -27.18 -25.07
CA GLN A 388 -11.72 -26.04 -24.18
C GLN A 388 -10.76 -24.91 -24.53
N THR A 389 -11.30 -23.70 -24.69
CA THR A 389 -10.49 -22.49 -24.85
C THR A 389 -9.84 -22.10 -23.51
N LYS A 390 -8.81 -21.25 -23.53
CA LYS A 390 -8.20 -20.74 -22.28
C LYS A 390 -9.18 -20.00 -21.38
N PHE A 391 -10.21 -19.36 -21.96
CA PHE A 391 -11.28 -18.75 -21.17
C PHE A 391 -12.11 -19.79 -20.44
N ILE A 392 -12.45 -20.91 -21.09
CA ILE A 392 -13.17 -22.03 -20.45
C ILE A 392 -12.32 -22.67 -19.35
N GLU A 393 -11.05 -22.96 -19.64
CA GLU A 393 -10.14 -23.56 -18.66
C GLU A 393 -10.00 -22.67 -17.40
N ASN A 394 -9.77 -21.36 -17.59
CA ASN A 394 -9.63 -20.41 -16.48
C ASN A 394 -10.94 -20.24 -15.70
N ARG A 395 -12.08 -20.11 -16.39
CA ARG A 395 -13.40 -20.07 -15.77
C ARG A 395 -13.65 -21.32 -14.94
N ASN A 396 -13.47 -22.51 -15.51
CA ASN A 396 -13.74 -23.77 -14.82
C ASN A 396 -12.84 -23.91 -13.58
N LYS A 397 -11.54 -23.60 -13.70
CA LYS A 397 -10.61 -23.58 -12.55
C LYS A 397 -11.14 -22.70 -11.41
N PHE A 398 -11.60 -21.50 -11.72
CA PHE A 398 -12.13 -20.57 -10.73
C PHE A 398 -13.45 -21.07 -10.13
N ILE A 399 -14.41 -21.42 -10.99
CA ILE A 399 -15.77 -21.86 -10.61
C ILE A 399 -15.72 -23.16 -9.79
N ASP A 400 -14.94 -24.15 -10.19
CA ASP A 400 -14.83 -25.43 -9.48
C ASP A 400 -14.20 -25.26 -8.09
N THR A 401 -13.29 -24.30 -7.95
CA THR A 401 -12.68 -23.94 -6.66
C THR A 401 -13.69 -23.21 -5.79
N LEU A 402 -14.37 -22.20 -6.34
CA LEU A 402 -15.38 -21.42 -5.65
C LEU A 402 -16.58 -22.29 -5.21
N ALA A 403 -16.94 -23.30 -6.00
CA ALA A 403 -17.99 -24.25 -5.64
C ALA A 403 -17.66 -25.04 -4.37
N LYS A 404 -16.38 -25.27 -4.06
CA LYS A 404 -15.93 -26.04 -2.89
C LYS A 404 -15.77 -25.20 -1.62
N SER A 405 -15.85 -23.87 -1.71
CA SER A 405 -15.72 -23.01 -0.54
C SER A 405 -16.84 -23.23 0.49
N ASP A 406 -16.60 -22.87 1.74
CA ASP A 406 -17.63 -22.81 2.78
C ASP A 406 -18.06 -21.34 2.98
N PRO A 407 -19.34 -20.97 2.72
CA PRO A 407 -19.85 -19.64 3.04
C PRO A 407 -19.65 -19.24 4.51
N ASN A 408 -19.63 -20.19 5.44
CA ASN A 408 -19.48 -19.87 6.86
C ASN A 408 -18.10 -19.33 7.21
N SER A 409 -17.05 -19.70 6.46
CA SER A 409 -15.72 -19.10 6.62
C SER A 409 -15.74 -17.60 6.33
N PHE A 410 -16.45 -17.19 5.28
CA PHE A 410 -16.62 -15.78 4.92
C PHE A 410 -17.56 -15.01 5.85
N LEU A 411 -18.43 -15.71 6.59
CA LEU A 411 -19.33 -15.10 7.58
C LEU A 411 -18.75 -15.12 9.01
N TYR A 412 -17.60 -15.77 9.21
CA TYR A 412 -17.05 -16.02 10.53
C TYR A 412 -16.81 -14.71 11.29
N MET A 413 -16.13 -13.75 10.68
CA MET A 413 -15.79 -12.48 11.33
C MET A 413 -16.98 -11.55 11.55
N PHE A 414 -18.05 -11.70 10.75
CA PHE A 414 -19.32 -11.00 11.01
C PHE A 414 -20.01 -11.56 12.24
N ARG A 415 -20.06 -12.89 12.40
CA ARG A 415 -20.60 -13.50 13.62
C ARG A 415 -19.76 -13.15 14.84
N HIS A 416 -18.43 -13.15 14.72
CA HIS A 416 -17.49 -12.74 15.77
C HIS A 416 -17.77 -11.31 16.24
N ALA A 417 -17.84 -10.34 15.33
CA ALA A 417 -18.13 -8.95 15.67
C ALA A 417 -19.47 -8.80 16.39
N PHE A 418 -20.51 -9.53 15.98
CA PHE A 418 -21.83 -9.48 16.60
C PHE A 418 -22.00 -10.44 17.79
N GLY A 419 -20.91 -11.01 18.33
CA GLY A 419 -20.93 -11.92 19.48
C GLY A 419 -21.77 -13.20 19.25
N GLN A 420 -21.97 -13.61 18.00
CA GLN A 420 -22.76 -14.77 17.64
C GLN A 420 -21.92 -16.04 17.61
N LYS A 421 -22.55 -17.17 17.98
CA LYS A 421 -21.91 -18.49 17.91
C LYS A 421 -21.64 -18.89 16.47
N GLN A 422 -20.49 -19.53 16.24
CA GLN A 422 -20.14 -20.09 14.95
C GLN A 422 -20.86 -21.42 14.73
N PRO A 423 -21.30 -21.74 13.50
CA PRO A 423 -21.76 -23.07 13.14
C PRO A 423 -20.68 -24.13 13.36
N ALA A 424 -21.07 -25.37 13.67
CA ALA A 424 -20.14 -26.47 13.84
C ALA A 424 -19.29 -26.68 12.57
N GLY A 425 -17.97 -26.74 12.73
CA GLY A 425 -17.03 -26.96 11.63
C GLY A 425 -16.60 -25.71 10.85
N ALA A 426 -17.24 -24.56 11.07
CA ALA A 426 -16.85 -23.31 10.41
C ALA A 426 -15.42 -22.90 10.81
N GLN A 427 -14.56 -22.64 9.83
CA GLN A 427 -13.18 -22.19 10.04
C GLN A 427 -13.04 -20.73 9.59
N PRO A 428 -12.35 -19.87 10.36
CA PRO A 428 -12.07 -18.51 9.92
C PRO A 428 -11.15 -18.49 8.70
N LEU A 429 -11.23 -17.43 7.91
CA LEU A 429 -10.19 -17.11 6.94
C LEU A 429 -8.92 -16.67 7.67
N GLU A 430 -7.77 -16.83 7.02
CA GLU A 430 -6.47 -16.46 7.57
C GLU A 430 -5.95 -15.14 6.96
N VAL A 431 -4.69 -14.79 7.25
CA VAL A 431 -4.00 -13.63 6.65
C VAL A 431 -4.78 -12.33 6.90
N TRP A 432 -5.22 -11.60 5.87
CA TRP A 432 -5.82 -10.28 6.03
C TRP A 432 -7.28 -10.31 6.52
N ASP A 433 -7.93 -11.48 6.51
CA ASP A 433 -9.25 -11.70 7.11
C ASP A 433 -9.17 -12.42 8.47
N SER A 434 -7.97 -12.62 9.00
CA SER A 434 -7.78 -13.19 10.32
C SER A 434 -8.31 -12.25 11.42
N GLN A 435 -8.59 -12.83 12.58
CA GLN A 435 -9.37 -12.20 13.64
C GLN A 435 -8.83 -10.82 14.07
N ASP A 436 -7.52 -10.67 14.27
CA ASP A 436 -6.97 -9.42 14.81
C ASP A 436 -6.68 -8.36 13.72
N ILE A 437 -7.01 -8.66 12.46
CA ILE A 437 -6.69 -7.79 11.33
C ILE A 437 -7.84 -6.83 11.00
N LYS A 438 -7.47 -5.57 10.88
CA LYS A 438 -8.37 -4.42 10.67
C LYS A 438 -9.02 -4.36 9.29
N LEU A 439 -8.57 -5.18 8.34
CA LEU A 439 -9.13 -5.32 6.98
C LEU A 439 -10.19 -6.44 6.87
N ARG A 440 -10.41 -7.23 7.93
CA ARG A 440 -11.32 -8.38 7.90
C ARG A 440 -12.73 -8.00 7.41
N GLY A 441 -13.37 -8.89 6.67
CA GLY A 441 -14.64 -8.69 5.97
C GLY A 441 -14.48 -8.28 4.50
N HIS A 442 -13.27 -7.89 4.06
CA HIS A 442 -13.06 -7.51 2.66
C HIS A 442 -13.20 -8.71 1.70
N ALA A 443 -12.66 -9.89 2.06
CA ALA A 443 -12.84 -11.09 1.24
C ALA A 443 -14.30 -11.54 1.19
N THR A 444 -15.08 -11.29 2.25
CA THR A 444 -16.53 -11.58 2.26
C THR A 444 -17.29 -10.80 1.19
N GLY A 445 -16.98 -9.51 1.05
CA GLY A 445 -17.56 -8.68 -0.01
C GLY A 445 -17.18 -9.17 -1.41
N HIS A 446 -15.89 -9.45 -1.64
CA HIS A 446 -15.43 -10.04 -2.90
C HIS A 446 -16.08 -11.39 -3.18
N TYR A 447 -16.26 -12.22 -2.15
CA TYR A 447 -16.90 -13.53 -2.27
C TYR A 447 -18.36 -13.43 -2.69
N LEU A 448 -19.11 -12.45 -2.17
CA LEU A 448 -20.49 -12.16 -2.61
C LEU A 448 -20.56 -11.85 -4.11
N THR A 449 -19.71 -10.93 -4.60
CA THR A 449 -19.60 -10.64 -6.04
C THR A 449 -19.22 -11.89 -6.83
N ALA A 450 -18.22 -12.65 -6.37
CA ALA A 450 -17.74 -13.84 -7.07
C ALA A 450 -18.84 -14.91 -7.22
N ILE A 451 -19.61 -15.19 -6.17
CA ILE A 451 -20.71 -16.17 -6.24
C ILE A 451 -21.91 -15.65 -7.05
N ALA A 452 -22.16 -14.34 -7.07
CA ALA A 452 -23.19 -13.73 -7.91
C ALA A 452 -22.83 -13.85 -9.41
N GLN A 453 -21.60 -13.51 -9.78
CA GLN A 453 -21.10 -13.69 -11.14
C GLN A 453 -21.01 -15.17 -11.55
N ALA A 454 -20.64 -16.05 -10.62
CA ALA A 454 -20.65 -17.49 -10.83
C ALA A 454 -22.08 -18.01 -11.10
N TYR A 455 -23.06 -17.59 -10.30
CA TYR A 455 -24.47 -17.91 -10.54
C TYR A 455 -24.96 -17.46 -11.93
N ALA A 456 -24.64 -16.23 -12.33
CA ALA A 456 -25.04 -15.69 -13.62
C ALA A 456 -24.36 -16.42 -14.80
N SER A 457 -23.07 -16.75 -14.68
CA SER A 457 -22.29 -17.34 -15.77
C SER A 457 -22.39 -18.87 -15.90
N THR A 458 -22.99 -19.56 -14.92
CA THR A 458 -23.10 -21.04 -14.89
C THR A 458 -24.43 -21.56 -15.39
N GLY A 459 -25.20 -20.78 -16.16
CA GLY A 459 -26.48 -21.23 -16.74
C GLY A 459 -26.41 -22.51 -17.59
N TYR A 460 -25.21 -22.86 -18.09
CA TYR A 460 -24.93 -24.10 -18.82
C TYR A 460 -24.89 -25.36 -17.93
N ASP A 461 -24.78 -25.21 -16.61
CA ASP A 461 -24.79 -26.28 -15.61
C ASP A 461 -25.75 -25.92 -14.47
N LYS A 462 -26.97 -26.47 -14.51
CA LYS A 462 -28.03 -26.15 -13.55
C LYS A 462 -27.73 -26.61 -12.13
N ALA A 463 -26.96 -27.68 -11.95
CA ALA A 463 -26.58 -28.15 -10.62
C ALA A 463 -25.59 -27.16 -9.99
N LEU A 464 -24.61 -26.71 -10.77
CA LEU A 464 -23.63 -25.73 -10.35
C LEU A 464 -24.26 -24.36 -10.10
N GLN A 465 -25.15 -23.91 -10.98
CA GLN A 465 -25.93 -22.68 -10.80
C GLN A 465 -26.77 -22.73 -9.50
N SER A 466 -27.48 -23.84 -9.25
CA SER A 466 -28.26 -24.02 -8.01
C SER A 466 -27.37 -24.00 -6.76
N LYS A 467 -26.16 -24.56 -6.84
CA LYS A 467 -25.18 -24.51 -5.74
C LYS A 467 -24.76 -23.07 -5.40
N PHE A 468 -24.53 -22.22 -6.39
CA PHE A 468 -24.22 -20.81 -6.15
C PHE A 468 -25.41 -20.02 -5.62
N MET A 469 -26.63 -20.33 -6.06
CA MET A 469 -27.84 -19.77 -5.44
C MET A 469 -27.90 -20.08 -3.94
N GLY A 470 -27.71 -21.35 -3.54
CA GLY A 470 -27.70 -21.74 -2.13
C GLY A 470 -26.60 -21.05 -1.31
N LYS A 471 -25.43 -20.80 -1.91
CA LYS A 471 -24.36 -20.01 -1.28
C LYS A 471 -24.77 -18.55 -1.09
N MET A 472 -25.36 -17.91 -2.10
CA MET A 472 -25.87 -16.54 -2.00
C MET A 472 -26.93 -16.42 -0.91
N ASP A 473 -27.91 -17.34 -0.88
CA ASP A 473 -28.96 -17.35 0.14
C ASP A 473 -28.39 -17.49 1.55
N THR A 474 -27.38 -18.37 1.73
CA THR A 474 -26.71 -18.52 3.03
C THR A 474 -26.05 -17.21 3.47
N MET A 475 -25.28 -16.58 2.57
CA MET A 475 -24.61 -15.31 2.86
C MET A 475 -25.61 -14.21 3.21
N VAL A 476 -26.60 -13.97 2.33
CA VAL A 476 -27.57 -12.88 2.49
C VAL A 476 -28.44 -13.08 3.73
N ASN A 477 -28.93 -14.29 4.01
CA ASN A 477 -29.79 -14.51 5.18
C ASN A 477 -29.06 -14.26 6.50
N VAL A 478 -27.78 -14.65 6.60
CA VAL A 478 -26.98 -14.41 7.81
C VAL A 478 -26.67 -12.92 7.95
N LEU A 479 -26.18 -12.27 6.89
CA LEU A 479 -25.92 -10.82 6.92
C LEU A 479 -27.19 -10.02 7.21
N TYR A 480 -28.33 -10.42 6.65
CA TYR A 480 -29.63 -9.81 6.95
C TYR A 480 -29.98 -9.92 8.44
N ALA A 481 -29.86 -11.12 9.01
CA ALA A 481 -30.16 -11.32 10.43
C ALA A 481 -29.27 -10.44 11.32
N LEU A 482 -27.99 -10.32 10.99
CA LEU A 482 -27.04 -9.48 11.72
C LEU A 482 -27.32 -7.98 11.55
N SER A 483 -27.63 -7.51 10.34
CA SER A 483 -27.89 -6.08 10.10
C SER A 483 -29.12 -5.58 10.85
N LYS A 484 -30.09 -6.46 11.12
CA LYS A 484 -31.28 -6.17 11.95
C LYS A 484 -30.99 -6.06 13.45
N LEU A 485 -29.78 -6.39 13.89
CA LEU A 485 -29.40 -6.25 15.30
C LEU A 485 -28.91 -4.84 15.62
N SER A 486 -28.26 -4.18 14.66
CA SER A 486 -27.65 -2.87 14.87
C SER A 486 -28.70 -1.79 15.16
N GLY A 487 -28.48 -1.00 16.21
CA GLY A 487 -29.39 0.07 16.64
C GLY A 487 -30.70 -0.38 17.30
N THR A 488 -30.92 -1.69 17.47
CA THR A 488 -32.18 -2.26 17.98
C THR A 488 -32.05 -2.69 19.46
N PRO A 489 -33.02 -2.38 20.34
CA PRO A 489 -32.98 -2.72 21.78
C PRO A 489 -32.69 -4.18 22.11
N ARG A 490 -31.74 -4.43 23.03
CA ARG A 490 -31.37 -5.77 23.51
C ARG A 490 -30.96 -5.77 25.00
N PRO A 491 -31.65 -6.54 25.88
CA PRO A 491 -32.96 -7.16 25.71
C PRO A 491 -34.07 -6.15 25.34
N ALA A 492 -35.20 -6.64 24.81
CA ALA A 492 -36.31 -5.78 24.40
C ALA A 492 -36.76 -4.87 25.56
N GLY A 493 -36.87 -3.56 25.29
CA GLY A 493 -37.25 -2.54 26.28
C GLY A 493 -36.08 -1.81 26.95
N GLN A 494 -34.82 -2.15 26.64
CA GLN A 494 -33.65 -1.35 27.05
C GLN A 494 -33.33 -0.21 26.08
N ALA A 495 -32.56 0.76 26.55
CA ALA A 495 -32.04 1.84 25.71
C ALA A 495 -31.08 1.28 24.63
N SER A 496 -31.20 1.80 23.41
CA SER A 496 -30.31 1.52 22.29
C SER A 496 -29.99 2.81 21.55
N ILE A 497 -28.88 2.82 20.80
CA ILE A 497 -28.52 3.96 19.96
C ILE A 497 -28.80 3.61 18.50
N ALA A 498 -29.97 4.05 18.03
CA ALA A 498 -30.40 3.86 16.65
C ALA A 498 -29.79 4.87 15.67
N ASP A 499 -29.36 6.06 16.15
CA ASP A 499 -28.74 7.09 15.31
C ASP A 499 -27.26 6.75 15.00
N PRO A 500 -26.90 6.49 13.74
CA PRO A 500 -25.51 6.29 13.33
C PRO A 500 -24.55 7.39 13.75
N ALA A 501 -24.99 8.64 13.93
CA ALA A 501 -24.13 9.74 14.35
C ALA A 501 -23.86 9.77 15.87
N ALA A 502 -24.63 9.02 16.66
CA ALA A 502 -24.58 9.05 18.12
C ALA A 502 -23.93 7.80 18.75
N VAL A 503 -23.30 6.94 17.93
CA VAL A 503 -22.59 5.74 18.40
C VAL A 503 -21.66 6.10 19.57
N PRO A 504 -21.76 5.48 20.75
CA PRO A 504 -20.93 5.81 21.91
C PRO A 504 -19.61 5.03 21.88
N TYR A 505 -18.68 5.38 22.77
CA TYR A 505 -17.52 4.53 23.08
C TYR A 505 -17.97 3.13 23.53
N GLY A 506 -17.11 2.14 23.30
CA GLY A 506 -17.37 0.77 23.75
C GLY A 506 -17.49 0.67 25.28
N PRO A 507 -18.20 -0.35 25.80
CA PRO A 507 -18.32 -0.57 27.24
C PRO A 507 -16.95 -0.60 27.93
N GLY A 508 -16.76 0.21 28.97
CA GLY A 508 -15.50 0.29 29.71
C GLY A 508 -14.36 1.05 29.01
N LYS A 509 -14.60 1.63 27.83
CA LYS A 509 -13.60 2.38 27.06
C LYS A 509 -13.79 3.90 27.23
N SER A 510 -12.68 4.62 27.28
CA SER A 510 -12.65 6.11 27.34
C SER A 510 -12.46 6.76 25.96
N ALA A 511 -12.20 5.97 24.92
CA ALA A 511 -12.01 6.40 23.55
C ALA A 511 -12.49 5.31 22.57
N TYR A 512 -12.64 5.66 21.29
CA TYR A 512 -12.75 4.65 20.22
C TYR A 512 -11.41 3.98 20.00
N ASP A 513 -11.42 2.68 19.79
CA ASP A 513 -10.24 1.92 19.44
C ASP A 513 -10.59 0.78 18.47
N SER A 514 -9.57 0.26 17.82
CA SER A 514 -9.64 -0.81 16.83
C SER A 514 -9.05 -2.12 17.39
N ASP A 515 -9.26 -2.37 18.69
CA ASP A 515 -8.96 -3.65 19.31
C ASP A 515 -9.99 -4.70 18.87
N LEU A 516 -9.50 -5.67 18.10
CA LEU A 516 -10.31 -6.74 17.50
C LEU A 516 -10.07 -8.12 18.14
N SER A 517 -9.25 -8.16 19.20
CA SER A 517 -9.03 -9.36 20.01
C SER A 517 -10.31 -9.83 20.70
N ASP A 518 -10.37 -11.10 21.11
CA ASP A 518 -11.55 -11.65 21.79
C ASP A 518 -11.86 -10.91 23.10
N GLU A 519 -10.83 -10.44 23.80
CA GLU A 519 -10.98 -9.69 25.05
C GLU A 519 -11.34 -8.21 24.83
N GLY A 520 -10.89 -7.63 23.70
CA GLY A 520 -10.98 -6.19 23.46
C GLY A 520 -12.13 -5.75 22.56
N ILE A 521 -12.66 -6.65 21.73
CA ILE A 521 -13.72 -6.33 20.78
C ILE A 521 -15.04 -6.03 21.51
N ARG A 522 -15.66 -4.89 21.15
CA ARG A 522 -17.00 -4.58 21.64
C ARG A 522 -18.07 -5.36 20.86
N THR A 523 -19.12 -5.79 21.54
CA THR A 523 -20.25 -6.56 20.94
C THR A 523 -21.60 -5.95 21.30
N ASP A 524 -21.63 -4.69 21.74
CA ASP A 524 -22.82 -3.92 22.08
C ASP A 524 -23.54 -3.37 20.84
N TYR A 525 -23.80 -4.24 19.86
CA TYR A 525 -24.28 -3.86 18.53
C TYR A 525 -25.59 -3.08 18.51
N TRP A 526 -26.40 -3.19 19.56
CA TRP A 526 -27.59 -2.34 19.75
C TRP A 526 -27.26 -0.84 19.82
N ASN A 527 -25.99 -0.47 19.99
CA ASN A 527 -25.52 0.92 20.02
C ASN A 527 -24.81 1.38 18.73
N TRP A 528 -24.73 0.56 17.68
CA TRP A 528 -23.94 0.87 16.47
C TRP A 528 -24.69 1.67 15.40
N GLY A 529 -25.92 2.08 15.69
CA GLY A 529 -26.80 2.76 14.73
C GLY A 529 -27.50 1.79 13.77
N THR A 530 -28.72 2.13 13.38
CA THR A 530 -29.53 1.34 12.45
C THR A 530 -28.85 1.21 11.10
N GLY A 531 -28.85 0.00 10.53
CA GLY A 531 -28.30 -0.28 9.20
C GLY A 531 -26.81 -0.60 9.17
N PHE A 532 -26.10 -0.49 10.30
CA PHE A 532 -24.68 -0.86 10.36
C PHE A 532 -24.49 -2.38 10.21
N ILE A 533 -23.58 -2.78 9.33
CA ILE A 533 -23.03 -4.13 9.32
C ILE A 533 -21.61 -4.11 8.75
N SER A 534 -20.70 -4.78 9.45
CA SER A 534 -19.32 -5.03 9.03
C SER A 534 -18.79 -6.24 9.82
N ALA A 535 -17.62 -6.74 9.44
CA ALA A 535 -16.90 -7.76 10.18
C ALA A 535 -16.17 -7.21 11.42
N TYR A 536 -16.36 -5.93 11.76
CA TYR A 536 -15.83 -5.29 12.97
C TYR A 536 -16.75 -4.14 13.43
N PRO A 537 -16.64 -3.68 14.69
CA PRO A 537 -17.42 -2.56 15.22
C PRO A 537 -17.19 -1.23 14.49
N PRO A 538 -18.08 -0.24 14.60
CA PRO A 538 -18.01 1.01 13.83
C PRO A 538 -16.79 1.89 14.13
N ASP A 539 -16.05 1.61 15.21
CA ASP A 539 -14.96 2.43 15.74
C ASP A 539 -13.93 2.85 14.69
N GLN A 540 -13.51 1.97 13.76
CA GLN A 540 -12.55 2.35 12.72
C GLN A 540 -13.04 3.49 11.82
N PHE A 541 -14.33 3.55 11.51
CA PHE A 541 -14.92 4.64 10.72
C PHE A 541 -14.85 5.95 11.50
N ILE A 542 -15.24 5.89 12.79
CA ILE A 542 -15.25 7.06 13.67
C ILE A 542 -13.83 7.57 13.91
N MET A 543 -12.87 6.67 14.13
CA MET A 543 -11.46 7.00 14.29
C MET A 543 -10.89 7.68 13.04
N LEU A 544 -11.24 7.21 11.84
CA LEU A 544 -10.83 7.84 10.58
C LEU A 544 -11.40 9.26 10.44
N GLU A 545 -12.67 9.47 10.80
CA GLU A 545 -13.29 10.80 10.85
C GLU A 545 -12.54 11.77 11.79
N HIS A 546 -11.82 11.23 12.78
CA HIS A 546 -10.98 11.98 13.72
C HIS A 546 -9.47 11.91 13.37
N GLY A 547 -9.12 11.48 12.16
CA GLY A 547 -7.75 11.57 11.63
C GLY A 547 -6.84 10.38 11.92
N ALA A 548 -7.38 9.24 12.36
CA ALA A 548 -6.60 8.02 12.57
C ALA A 548 -5.85 7.59 11.30
N LYS A 549 -4.66 7.02 11.50
CA LYS A 549 -3.73 6.63 10.42
C LYS A 549 -3.69 5.12 10.24
N TYR A 550 -3.08 4.71 9.13
CA TYR A 550 -2.94 3.31 8.79
C TYR A 550 -1.97 2.61 9.74
N GLY A 551 -2.34 1.43 10.24
CA GLY A 551 -1.43 0.55 10.96
C GLY A 551 -2.12 -0.49 11.84
N GLY A 552 -1.33 -1.20 12.65
CA GLY A 552 -1.78 -2.34 13.45
C GLY A 552 -2.22 -2.00 14.89
N GLN A 553 -1.89 -0.81 15.39
CA GLN A 553 -2.17 -0.43 16.78
C GLN A 553 -3.65 -0.15 17.04
N LYS A 554 -4.06 -0.16 18.32
CA LYS A 554 -5.45 0.08 18.73
C LYS A 554 -5.96 1.49 18.41
N ASN A 555 -5.07 2.46 18.24
CA ASN A 555 -5.38 3.82 17.80
C ASN A 555 -5.28 4.02 16.27
N GLN A 556 -5.03 2.95 15.51
CA GLN A 556 -4.85 2.96 14.06
C GLN A 556 -5.96 2.18 13.36
N VAL A 557 -6.13 2.39 12.05
CA VAL A 557 -7.19 1.75 11.25
C VAL A 557 -6.62 1.13 9.97
N TRP A 558 -7.42 0.33 9.27
CA TRP A 558 -7.06 -0.15 7.93
C TRP A 558 -8.25 -0.07 6.98
N ALA A 559 -8.24 0.96 6.12
CA ALA A 559 -9.16 1.13 4.98
C ALA A 559 -10.64 0.79 5.28
N PRO A 560 -11.29 1.38 6.29
CA PRO A 560 -12.59 0.92 6.73
C PRO A 560 -13.70 1.11 5.68
N TYR A 561 -13.60 2.14 4.83
CA TYR A 561 -14.54 2.33 3.73
C TYR A 561 -14.26 1.41 2.52
N TYR A 562 -13.02 0.95 2.33
CA TYR A 562 -12.70 -0.05 1.31
C TYR A 562 -13.40 -1.38 1.56
N THR A 563 -13.41 -1.85 2.81
CA THR A 563 -14.06 -3.12 3.18
C THR A 563 -15.58 -3.00 3.00
N LEU A 564 -16.14 -1.86 3.42
CA LEU A 564 -17.56 -1.54 3.27
C LEU A 564 -17.97 -1.51 1.80
N HIS A 565 -17.15 -0.91 0.94
CA HIS A 565 -17.34 -0.94 -0.51
C HIS A 565 -17.49 -2.38 -1.02
N LYS A 566 -16.61 -3.32 -0.65
CA LYS A 566 -16.71 -4.70 -1.14
C LYS A 566 -18.02 -5.36 -0.73
N ILE A 567 -18.46 -5.11 0.50
CA ILE A 567 -19.71 -5.68 1.02
C ILE A 567 -20.92 -5.08 0.28
N LEU A 568 -20.97 -3.75 0.09
CA LEU A 568 -22.02 -3.11 -0.69
C LEU A 568 -22.06 -3.65 -2.13
N ALA A 569 -20.92 -3.65 -2.82
CA ALA A 569 -20.82 -4.11 -4.20
C ALA A 569 -21.33 -5.56 -4.33
N GLY A 570 -20.88 -6.45 -3.45
CA GLY A 570 -21.31 -7.84 -3.45
C GLY A 570 -22.80 -8.03 -3.16
N LEU A 571 -23.39 -7.28 -2.23
CA LEU A 571 -24.84 -7.32 -1.97
C LEU A 571 -25.66 -6.84 -3.16
N MET A 572 -25.20 -5.78 -3.82
CA MET A 572 -25.85 -5.24 -5.02
C MET A 572 -25.73 -6.19 -6.20
N ASP A 573 -24.58 -6.85 -6.38
CA ASP A 573 -24.39 -7.87 -7.41
C ASP A 573 -25.35 -9.05 -7.20
N VAL A 574 -25.51 -9.52 -5.96
CA VAL A 574 -26.51 -10.56 -5.63
C VAL A 574 -27.92 -10.08 -5.97
N TYR A 575 -28.28 -8.84 -5.61
CA TYR A 575 -29.59 -8.27 -5.95
C TYR A 575 -29.83 -8.20 -7.46
N GLU A 576 -28.86 -7.71 -8.23
CA GLU A 576 -29.04 -7.52 -9.68
C GLU A 576 -29.15 -8.86 -10.43
N VAL A 577 -28.42 -9.90 -10.02
CA VAL A 577 -28.48 -11.21 -10.71
C VAL A 577 -29.64 -12.10 -10.27
N SER A 578 -30.18 -11.90 -9.06
CA SER A 578 -31.19 -12.82 -8.49
C SER A 578 -32.49 -12.15 -8.03
N GLY A 579 -32.55 -10.83 -7.98
CA GLY A 579 -33.67 -10.07 -7.41
C GLY A 579 -33.82 -10.16 -5.89
N ASN A 580 -32.79 -10.62 -5.16
CA ASN A 580 -32.89 -10.85 -3.71
C ASN A 580 -33.09 -9.53 -2.93
N LYS A 581 -34.33 -9.30 -2.48
CA LYS A 581 -34.72 -8.05 -1.80
C LYS A 581 -34.04 -7.85 -0.45
N LYS A 582 -33.66 -8.92 0.26
CA LYS A 582 -32.89 -8.81 1.51
C LYS A 582 -31.50 -8.24 1.25
N ALA A 583 -30.86 -8.63 0.13
CA ALA A 583 -29.55 -8.10 -0.23
C ALA A 583 -29.62 -6.58 -0.49
N LEU A 584 -30.63 -6.13 -1.23
CA LEU A 584 -30.88 -4.70 -1.44
C LEU A 584 -31.15 -3.96 -0.14
N GLU A 585 -32.01 -4.51 0.73
CA GLU A 585 -32.36 -3.87 2.01
C GLU A 585 -31.14 -3.71 2.95
N ILE A 586 -30.20 -4.66 2.93
CA ILE A 586 -28.93 -4.50 3.66
C ILE A 586 -28.11 -3.37 3.05
N ALA A 587 -27.95 -3.34 1.72
CA ALA A 587 -27.19 -2.31 1.02
C ALA A 587 -27.76 -0.90 1.27
N GLU A 588 -29.09 -0.74 1.25
CA GLU A 588 -29.79 0.49 1.62
C GLU A 588 -29.52 0.89 3.08
N GLY A 589 -29.59 -0.07 4.01
CA GLY A 589 -29.26 0.15 5.42
C GLY A 589 -27.82 0.67 5.60
N MET A 590 -26.86 0.05 4.91
CA MET A 590 -25.46 0.47 4.94
C MET A 590 -25.28 1.87 4.33
N GLY A 591 -25.91 2.13 3.18
CA GLY A 591 -25.88 3.44 2.51
C GLY A 591 -26.43 4.56 3.38
N ASN A 592 -27.55 4.31 4.07
CA ASN A 592 -28.17 5.25 5.01
C ASN A 592 -27.31 5.48 6.27
N TRP A 593 -26.65 4.44 6.77
CA TRP A 593 -25.69 4.57 7.88
C TRP A 593 -24.51 5.46 7.48
N VAL A 594 -23.92 5.24 6.30
CA VAL A 594 -22.82 6.05 5.75
C VAL A 594 -23.26 7.50 5.55
N TYR A 595 -24.42 7.72 4.91
CA TYR A 595 -24.95 9.06 4.68
C TYR A 595 -25.10 9.83 6.00
N THR A 596 -25.74 9.23 7.00
CA THR A 596 -25.99 9.88 8.29
C THR A 596 -24.71 10.38 8.95
N ARG A 597 -23.63 9.58 8.88
CA ARG A 597 -22.33 9.94 9.45
C ARG A 597 -21.58 10.95 8.61
N LEU A 598 -21.29 10.62 7.34
CA LEU A 598 -20.45 11.46 6.49
C LEU A 598 -21.07 12.83 6.21
N ASN A 599 -22.40 12.95 6.20
CA ASN A 599 -23.09 14.24 6.03
C ASN A 599 -22.89 15.19 7.24
N LYS A 600 -22.31 14.72 8.35
CA LYS A 600 -21.90 15.55 9.51
C LYS A 600 -20.42 15.92 9.50
N VAL A 601 -19.62 15.30 8.64
CA VAL A 601 -18.16 15.52 8.59
C VAL A 601 -17.87 16.78 7.77
N PRO A 602 -17.11 17.75 8.30
CA PRO A 602 -16.73 18.95 7.55
C PRO A 602 -15.93 18.63 6.29
N THR A 603 -16.11 19.42 5.23
CA THR A 603 -15.41 19.23 3.95
C THR A 603 -13.88 19.15 4.11
N GLU A 604 -13.28 20.00 4.95
CA GLU A 604 -11.82 19.96 5.20
C GLU A 604 -11.36 18.64 5.81
N THR A 605 -12.20 18.02 6.64
CA THR A 605 -11.91 16.71 7.23
C THR A 605 -12.03 15.61 6.18
N LEU A 606 -13.07 15.64 5.33
CA LEU A 606 -13.21 14.70 4.21
C LEU A 606 -11.99 14.76 3.27
N ILE A 607 -11.53 15.97 2.92
CA ILE A 607 -10.31 16.16 2.13
C ILE A 607 -9.12 15.46 2.80
N LYS A 608 -8.89 15.68 4.10
CA LYS A 608 -7.78 15.05 4.83
C LYS A 608 -7.93 13.52 4.91
N MET A 609 -9.14 13.02 5.09
CA MET A 609 -9.44 11.59 5.15
C MET A 609 -9.05 10.91 3.85
N TRP A 610 -9.61 11.36 2.72
CA TRP A 610 -9.44 10.71 1.41
C TRP A 610 -8.02 10.80 0.85
N ASN A 611 -7.24 11.79 1.29
CA ASN A 611 -5.81 11.89 0.98
C ASN A 611 -4.90 11.08 1.90
N THR A 612 -5.42 10.48 2.99
CA THR A 612 -4.58 9.70 3.89
C THR A 612 -4.27 8.33 3.27
N TYR A 613 -2.97 8.02 3.13
CA TYR A 613 -2.48 6.75 2.60
C TYR A 613 -3.08 5.55 3.34
N ILE A 614 -3.73 4.65 2.58
CA ILE A 614 -4.39 3.40 3.01
C ILE A 614 -5.53 3.56 4.04
N ALA A 615 -5.37 4.33 5.11
CA ALA A 615 -6.47 4.58 6.05
C ALA A 615 -7.66 5.26 5.37
N GLY A 616 -7.38 6.20 4.46
CA GLY A 616 -8.36 6.90 3.65
C GLY A 616 -8.85 6.13 2.43
N GLU A 617 -8.37 4.90 2.20
CA GLU A 617 -8.81 4.11 1.07
C GLU A 617 -10.29 3.72 1.22
N PHE A 618 -11.10 4.15 0.26
CA PHE A 618 -12.53 3.86 0.21
C PHE A 618 -12.92 2.99 -0.99
N GLY A 619 -11.96 2.55 -1.81
CA GLY A 619 -12.24 1.86 -3.07
C GLY A 619 -13.26 2.62 -3.93
N GLY A 620 -14.29 1.95 -4.43
CA GLY A 620 -15.39 2.51 -5.21
C GLY A 620 -16.61 2.87 -4.37
N MET A 621 -16.45 3.42 -3.16
CA MET A 621 -17.62 3.88 -2.38
C MET A 621 -18.47 4.91 -3.15
N ASN A 622 -17.85 5.81 -3.92
CA ASN A 622 -18.56 6.71 -4.82
C ASN A 622 -19.37 5.96 -5.89
N GLU A 623 -18.81 4.88 -6.45
CA GLU A 623 -19.49 4.01 -7.41
C GLU A 623 -20.73 3.34 -6.80
N VAL A 624 -20.58 2.61 -5.68
CA VAL A 624 -21.71 1.86 -5.09
C VAL A 624 -22.82 2.77 -4.58
N MET A 625 -22.49 3.98 -4.11
CA MET A 625 -23.51 4.97 -3.72
C MET A 625 -24.24 5.57 -4.94
N ALA A 626 -23.53 5.86 -6.04
CA ALA A 626 -24.18 6.29 -7.29
C ALA A 626 -25.03 5.17 -7.92
N ARG A 627 -24.55 3.92 -7.85
CA ARG A 627 -25.27 2.72 -8.27
C ARG A 627 -26.52 2.49 -7.41
N LEU A 628 -26.46 2.70 -6.10
CA LEU A 628 -27.63 2.64 -5.21
C LEU A 628 -28.67 3.67 -5.61
N TYR A 629 -28.27 4.92 -5.87
CA TYR A 629 -29.16 5.95 -6.40
C TYR A 629 -29.83 5.51 -7.72
N ARG A 630 -29.07 4.91 -8.64
CA ARG A 630 -29.63 4.38 -9.90
C ARG A 630 -30.69 3.29 -9.66
N ILE A 631 -30.53 2.46 -8.63
CA ILE A 631 -31.46 1.37 -8.30
C ILE A 631 -32.71 1.88 -7.58
N THR A 632 -32.58 2.85 -6.68
CA THR A 632 -33.68 3.24 -5.77
C THR A 632 -34.32 4.60 -6.09
N GLY A 633 -33.58 5.51 -6.75
CA GLY A 633 -33.97 6.90 -6.94
C GLY A 633 -33.77 7.80 -5.71
N GLU A 634 -33.19 7.28 -4.62
CA GLU A 634 -33.06 8.03 -3.35
C GLU A 634 -31.90 9.03 -3.38
N GLU A 635 -32.22 10.33 -3.42
CA GLU A 635 -31.27 11.44 -3.59
C GLU A 635 -30.13 11.47 -2.55
N ASN A 636 -30.36 10.94 -1.35
CA ASN A 636 -29.32 10.87 -0.33
C ASN A 636 -28.14 10.00 -0.76
N TYR A 637 -28.35 8.97 -1.58
CA TYR A 637 -27.27 8.15 -2.10
C TYR A 637 -26.40 8.90 -3.11
N LEU A 638 -27.01 9.71 -3.99
CA LEU A 638 -26.25 10.59 -4.88
C LEU A 638 -25.46 11.65 -4.12
N LYS A 639 -26.07 12.27 -3.08
CA LYS A 639 -25.34 13.19 -2.19
C LYS A 639 -24.16 12.50 -1.52
N THR A 640 -24.35 11.28 -1.02
CA THR A 640 -23.30 10.49 -0.36
C THR A 640 -22.18 10.13 -1.33
N ALA A 641 -22.50 9.77 -2.57
CA ALA A 641 -21.49 9.50 -3.59
C ALA A 641 -20.55 10.69 -3.79
N ARG A 642 -21.08 11.93 -3.76
CA ARG A 642 -20.28 13.17 -3.84
C ARG A 642 -19.43 13.44 -2.59
N LEU A 643 -19.80 12.92 -1.41
CA LEU A 643 -18.98 13.03 -0.19
C LEU A 643 -17.68 12.22 -0.28
N PHE A 644 -17.60 11.26 -1.20
CA PHE A 644 -16.40 10.48 -1.52
C PHE A 644 -15.56 11.09 -2.65
N ASP A 645 -15.85 12.32 -3.11
CA ASP A 645 -14.99 13.00 -4.06
C ASP A 645 -13.61 13.23 -3.43
N ASN A 646 -12.58 12.63 -4.03
CA ASN A 646 -11.19 12.90 -3.66
C ASN A 646 -10.77 14.25 -4.26
N ILE A 647 -11.11 15.32 -3.55
CA ILE A 647 -11.03 16.71 -4.06
C ILE A 647 -9.63 17.06 -4.57
N ASP A 648 -8.56 16.64 -3.89
CA ASP A 648 -7.20 16.98 -4.32
C ASP A 648 -6.81 16.21 -5.59
N MET A 649 -7.15 14.94 -5.69
CA MET A 649 -6.85 14.16 -6.91
C MET A 649 -7.75 14.59 -8.09
N PHE A 650 -9.04 14.76 -7.87
CA PHE A 650 -10.01 15.08 -8.93
C PHE A 650 -9.95 16.54 -9.37
N TYR A 651 -9.85 17.47 -8.42
CA TYR A 651 -10.02 18.90 -8.66
C TYR A 651 -8.86 19.77 -8.17
N GLY A 652 -7.87 19.18 -7.49
CA GLY A 652 -6.68 19.83 -6.94
C GLY A 652 -6.90 20.74 -5.74
N ASN A 653 -8.13 21.16 -5.45
CA ASN A 653 -8.52 21.93 -4.26
C ASN A 653 -10.05 22.05 -4.18
N ALA A 654 -10.55 22.54 -3.03
CA ALA A 654 -11.97 22.76 -2.77
C ALA A 654 -12.65 23.80 -3.70
N ALA A 655 -11.90 24.65 -4.40
CA ALA A 655 -12.44 25.60 -5.39
C ALA A 655 -12.56 25.00 -6.80
N HIS A 656 -12.12 23.76 -6.97
CA HIS A 656 -12.16 22.98 -8.20
C HIS A 656 -11.46 23.64 -9.41
N THR A 657 -10.35 24.32 -9.16
CA THR A 657 -9.61 25.09 -10.18
C THR A 657 -8.53 24.29 -10.90
N HIS A 658 -8.30 23.02 -10.52
CA HIS A 658 -7.12 22.23 -10.90
C HIS A 658 -7.47 20.74 -11.09
N GLY A 659 -6.49 19.85 -11.02
CA GLY A 659 -6.66 18.39 -10.91
C GLY A 659 -6.95 17.69 -12.23
N LEU A 660 -7.32 16.41 -12.14
CA LEU A 660 -7.71 15.60 -13.28
C LEU A 660 -8.85 16.21 -14.09
N ALA A 661 -9.80 16.91 -13.45
CA ALA A 661 -10.87 17.63 -14.13
C ALA A 661 -10.37 18.69 -15.12
N LYS A 662 -9.14 19.20 -14.91
CA LYS A 662 -8.43 20.18 -15.76
C LYS A 662 -7.27 19.56 -16.55
N ASN A 663 -7.24 18.24 -16.67
CA ASN A 663 -6.20 17.45 -17.35
C ASN A 663 -4.80 17.62 -16.72
N VAL A 664 -4.73 18.02 -15.44
CA VAL A 664 -3.49 17.99 -14.66
C VAL A 664 -3.29 16.59 -14.09
N ASP A 665 -2.05 16.10 -14.18
CA ASP A 665 -1.71 14.76 -13.70
C ASP A 665 -1.39 14.78 -12.19
N THR A 666 -2.43 14.62 -11.39
CA THR A 666 -2.41 14.66 -9.92
C THR A 666 -2.34 13.28 -9.26
N PHE A 667 -2.20 12.19 -10.03
CA PHE A 667 -2.10 10.82 -9.49
C PHE A 667 -0.67 10.24 -9.52
N ARG A 668 0.32 11.05 -9.89
CA ARG A 668 1.75 10.73 -9.84
C ARG A 668 2.13 10.20 -8.45
N GLY A 669 2.80 9.06 -8.39
CA GLY A 669 3.28 8.48 -7.13
C GLY A 669 2.18 7.91 -6.21
N LEU A 670 0.90 8.04 -6.56
CA LEU A 670 -0.18 7.54 -5.72
C LEU A 670 -0.34 6.02 -5.85
N HIS A 671 -0.84 5.38 -4.78
CA HIS A 671 -1.17 3.96 -4.76
C HIS A 671 -2.24 3.64 -5.80
N ALA A 672 -1.94 2.78 -6.77
CA ALA A 672 -2.76 2.62 -7.97
C ALA A 672 -4.16 2.10 -7.64
N ASN A 673 -4.24 0.96 -6.95
CA ASN A 673 -5.51 0.30 -6.65
C ASN A 673 -6.36 1.07 -5.61
N GLN A 674 -5.76 1.98 -4.83
CA GLN A 674 -6.53 2.87 -3.93
C GLN A 674 -7.33 3.89 -4.74
N HIS A 675 -6.80 4.32 -5.89
CA HIS A 675 -7.30 5.47 -6.64
C HIS A 675 -8.08 5.08 -7.91
N ILE A 676 -7.74 3.97 -8.57
CA ILE A 676 -8.45 3.51 -9.79
C ILE A 676 -9.96 3.30 -9.56
N PRO A 677 -10.43 2.63 -8.49
CA PRO A 677 -11.86 2.47 -8.24
C PRO A 677 -12.61 3.80 -8.08
N GLN A 678 -11.93 4.85 -7.58
CA GLN A 678 -12.51 6.18 -7.46
C GLN A 678 -12.81 6.77 -8.85
N ILE A 679 -11.96 6.49 -9.83
CA ILE A 679 -12.15 6.90 -11.23
C ILE A 679 -13.32 6.13 -11.87
N VAL A 680 -13.46 4.84 -11.60
CA VAL A 680 -14.64 4.05 -12.03
C VAL A 680 -15.91 4.66 -11.46
N GLY A 681 -15.91 5.02 -10.16
CA GLY A 681 -17.04 5.69 -9.54
C GLY A 681 -17.34 7.08 -10.10
N SER A 682 -16.36 7.80 -10.65
CA SER A 682 -16.63 9.07 -11.35
C SER A 682 -17.45 8.82 -12.63
N MET A 683 -17.21 7.73 -13.36
CA MET A 683 -18.04 7.39 -14.52
C MET A 683 -19.48 7.04 -14.13
N GLU A 684 -19.70 6.33 -13.03
CA GLU A 684 -21.07 6.05 -12.56
C GLU A 684 -21.76 7.33 -12.05
N LEU A 685 -21.04 8.22 -11.36
CA LEU A 685 -21.52 9.55 -11.01
C LEU A 685 -21.92 10.35 -12.25
N TYR A 686 -21.13 10.32 -13.32
CA TYR A 686 -21.48 10.97 -14.58
C TYR A 686 -22.76 10.39 -15.18
N ARG A 687 -22.90 9.05 -15.17
CA ARG A 687 -24.09 8.35 -15.69
C ARG A 687 -25.38 8.83 -15.04
N VAL A 688 -25.36 9.05 -13.72
CA VAL A 688 -26.57 9.40 -12.97
C VAL A 688 -26.80 10.91 -12.82
N SER A 689 -25.75 11.74 -12.86
CA SER A 689 -25.83 13.19 -12.63
C SER A 689 -25.76 14.03 -13.90
N ASN A 690 -25.20 13.50 -14.99
CA ASN A 690 -24.80 14.24 -16.20
C ASN A 690 -23.80 15.39 -15.96
N GLU A 691 -23.10 15.42 -14.82
CA GLU A 691 -22.12 16.46 -14.52
C GLU A 691 -20.81 16.28 -15.32
N PRO A 692 -20.45 17.21 -16.22
CA PRO A 692 -19.33 17.01 -17.15
C PRO A 692 -17.96 16.77 -16.52
N GLN A 693 -17.76 17.26 -15.29
CA GLN A 693 -16.49 17.15 -14.58
C GLN A 693 -16.11 15.70 -14.29
N TYR A 694 -17.07 14.86 -13.92
CA TYR A 694 -16.83 13.46 -13.63
C TYR A 694 -16.41 12.65 -14.86
N TYR A 695 -16.98 12.95 -16.03
CA TYR A 695 -16.50 12.39 -17.29
C TYR A 695 -15.08 12.85 -17.60
N LYS A 696 -14.79 14.16 -17.44
CA LYS A 696 -13.45 14.70 -17.70
C LYS A 696 -12.39 14.06 -16.82
N ILE A 697 -12.69 13.82 -15.54
CA ILE A 697 -11.78 13.15 -14.60
C ILE A 697 -11.41 11.76 -15.14
N ALA A 698 -12.40 10.93 -15.45
CA ALA A 698 -12.16 9.58 -15.95
C ALA A 698 -11.48 9.54 -17.31
N ASP A 699 -11.91 10.39 -18.25
CA ASP A 699 -11.35 10.44 -19.60
C ASP A 699 -9.91 10.96 -19.59
N ASN A 700 -9.59 11.97 -18.76
CA ASN A 700 -8.21 12.44 -18.59
C ASN A 700 -7.34 11.40 -17.89
N PHE A 701 -7.85 10.73 -16.83
CA PHE A 701 -7.13 9.65 -16.17
C PHE A 701 -6.82 8.52 -17.14
N TRP A 702 -7.83 8.00 -17.86
CA TRP A 702 -7.67 6.90 -18.80
C TRP A 702 -6.68 7.25 -19.91
N TYR A 703 -6.79 8.46 -20.49
CA TYR A 703 -5.84 8.94 -21.48
C TYR A 703 -4.41 8.92 -20.95
N LYS A 704 -4.16 9.48 -19.76
CA LYS A 704 -2.80 9.51 -19.17
C LYS A 704 -2.33 8.12 -18.78
N ALA A 705 -3.13 7.34 -18.04
CA ALA A 705 -2.78 6.02 -17.56
C ALA A 705 -2.34 5.09 -18.71
N THR A 706 -3.17 4.98 -19.76
CA THR A 706 -2.89 4.12 -20.92
C THR A 706 -1.67 4.57 -21.72
N ASN A 707 -1.38 5.87 -21.77
CA ASN A 707 -0.28 6.39 -22.58
C ASN A 707 1.05 6.48 -21.84
N ASP A 708 1.01 6.70 -20.52
CA ASP A 708 2.15 7.18 -19.74
C ASP A 708 2.51 6.27 -18.56
N TYR A 709 1.60 5.39 -18.13
CA TYR A 709 1.76 4.53 -16.94
C TYR A 709 1.55 3.04 -17.18
N MET A 710 1.01 2.66 -18.34
CA MET A 710 0.63 1.27 -18.64
C MET A 710 1.76 0.50 -19.31
N TYR A 711 2.05 -0.70 -18.81
CA TYR A 711 3.00 -1.64 -19.42
C TYR A 711 2.36 -2.36 -20.62
N SER A 712 3.18 -3.02 -21.43
CA SER A 712 2.70 -3.72 -22.65
C SER A 712 1.66 -4.82 -22.39
N ILE A 713 1.59 -5.36 -21.16
CA ILE A 713 0.60 -6.37 -20.77
C ILE A 713 -0.74 -5.76 -20.31
N GLY A 714 -0.84 -4.43 -20.26
CA GLY A 714 -2.04 -3.69 -19.86
C GLY A 714 -2.12 -3.29 -18.38
N GLY A 715 -1.17 -3.73 -17.55
CA GLY A 715 -1.15 -3.36 -16.13
C GLY A 715 -0.48 -2.00 -15.86
N VAL A 716 -0.64 -1.52 -14.63
CA VAL A 716 -0.04 -0.29 -14.09
C VAL A 716 0.65 -0.55 -12.74
N ALA A 717 1.15 0.48 -12.07
CA ALA A 717 1.97 0.42 -10.85
C ALA A 717 3.41 -0.12 -11.09
N GLY A 718 4.15 -0.48 -10.06
CA GLY A 718 5.53 -0.94 -10.17
C GLY A 718 6.56 0.17 -10.14
N ALA A 719 6.34 1.23 -9.37
CA ALA A 719 7.26 2.35 -9.27
C ALA A 719 8.54 2.00 -8.49
N ARG A 720 9.69 2.32 -9.08
CA ARG A 720 10.97 2.50 -8.38
C ARG A 720 11.08 3.91 -7.79
N ASN A 721 10.40 4.87 -8.41
CA ASN A 721 10.27 6.24 -7.95
C ASN A 721 8.81 6.69 -8.02
N PRO A 722 8.11 6.82 -6.88
CA PRO A 722 8.58 6.45 -5.53
C PRO A 722 8.85 4.95 -5.42
N ALA A 723 9.67 4.52 -4.47
CA ALA A 723 10.02 3.10 -4.30
C ALA A 723 8.87 2.30 -3.69
N ASN A 724 7.83 2.04 -4.49
CA ASN A 724 6.65 1.27 -4.12
C ASN A 724 6.05 0.58 -5.36
N ALA A 725 6.02 -0.76 -5.32
CA ALA A 725 5.51 -1.60 -6.40
C ALA A 725 3.99 -1.42 -6.65
N GLU A 726 3.25 -0.85 -5.71
CA GLU A 726 1.81 -0.63 -5.81
C GLU A 726 1.48 0.80 -6.26
N CYS A 727 2.47 1.68 -6.40
CA CYS A 727 2.28 3.07 -6.81
C CYS A 727 2.50 3.28 -8.31
N PHE A 728 1.80 4.28 -8.86
CA PHE A 728 2.19 4.91 -10.12
C PHE A 728 3.59 5.54 -10.00
N ILE A 729 4.31 5.63 -11.12
CA ILE A 729 5.58 6.35 -11.18
C ILE A 729 5.38 7.85 -10.93
N SER A 730 6.39 8.55 -10.40
CA SER A 730 6.31 9.99 -10.15
C SER A 730 6.39 10.82 -11.43
N GLU A 731 7.10 10.30 -12.44
CA GLU A 731 7.33 10.99 -13.72
C GLU A 731 6.58 10.28 -14.85
N PRO A 732 5.53 10.88 -15.44
CA PRO A 732 4.75 10.26 -16.49
C PRO A 732 5.62 9.90 -17.71
N ALA A 733 5.25 8.82 -18.42
CA ALA A 733 5.89 8.40 -19.66
C ALA A 733 7.37 8.00 -19.52
N THR A 734 7.79 7.64 -18.31
CA THR A 734 9.17 7.21 -17.99
C THR A 734 9.20 5.85 -17.32
N LEU A 735 8.34 4.91 -17.73
CA LEU A 735 8.26 3.57 -17.16
C LEU A 735 9.60 2.83 -17.15
N TYR A 736 10.47 3.07 -18.13
CA TYR A 736 11.79 2.47 -18.16
C TYR A 736 12.72 3.04 -17.08
N GLU A 737 12.65 4.35 -16.85
CA GLU A 737 13.51 5.04 -15.88
C GLU A 737 12.98 4.96 -14.44
N ASN A 738 11.66 5.02 -14.25
CA ASN A 738 11.02 5.15 -12.94
C ASN A 738 10.09 3.97 -12.58
N GLY A 739 9.76 3.08 -13.52
CA GLY A 739 8.96 1.87 -13.31
C GLY A 739 9.82 0.64 -13.04
N PHE A 740 9.29 -0.57 -13.29
CA PHE A 740 9.98 -1.86 -13.12
C PHE A 740 10.51 -2.14 -11.71
N SER A 741 9.79 -1.74 -10.66
CA SER A 741 10.20 -1.98 -9.27
C SER A 741 10.61 -3.44 -9.03
N ALA A 742 11.74 -3.62 -8.35
CA ALA A 742 12.19 -4.94 -7.89
C ALA A 742 11.18 -5.62 -6.96
N GLY A 743 10.32 -4.84 -6.28
CA GLY A 743 9.24 -5.34 -5.44
C GLY A 743 8.04 -5.90 -6.20
N GLY A 744 8.01 -5.77 -7.53
CA GLY A 744 6.89 -6.19 -8.38
C GLY A 744 6.35 -5.04 -9.23
N GLN A 745 5.46 -5.37 -10.15
CA GLN A 745 4.80 -4.43 -11.06
C GLN A 745 3.50 -5.06 -11.55
N ASN A 746 2.56 -4.25 -12.04
CA ASN A 746 1.30 -4.75 -12.58
C ASN A 746 0.51 -5.53 -11.54
N GLU A 747 0.22 -4.88 -10.39
CA GLU A 747 -0.70 -5.46 -9.40
C GLU A 747 -2.00 -5.87 -10.12
N THR A 748 -2.44 -7.10 -9.91
CA THR A 748 -3.61 -7.64 -10.61
C THR A 748 -4.88 -6.84 -10.31
N CYS A 749 -5.04 -6.35 -9.07
CA CYS A 749 -6.18 -5.52 -8.68
C CYS A 749 -6.24 -4.19 -9.45
N ALA A 750 -5.09 -3.62 -9.83
CA ALA A 750 -5.05 -2.38 -10.59
C ALA A 750 -5.36 -2.58 -12.09
N THR A 751 -5.22 -3.82 -12.57
CA THR A 751 -5.56 -4.19 -13.96
C THR A 751 -7.03 -4.61 -14.08
N TYR A 752 -7.54 -5.31 -13.06
CA TYR A 752 -8.96 -5.58 -12.87
C TYR A 752 -9.73 -4.27 -12.70
#